data_AF-A0A6J1MPJ5-F1
#
_entry.id   AF-A0A6J1MPJ5-F1
#
_cell.length_a   1.000
_cell.length_b   1.000
_cell.length_c   1.000
_cell.angle_alpha   90.00
_cell.angle_beta   90.00
_cell.angle_gamma   90.00
#
_symmetry.space_group_name_H-M   'P 1'
#
loop_
_entity.id
_entity.type
_entity.pdbx_description
1 polymer ?
#
loop_
_entity_poly.entity_id
_entity_poly.type
_entity_poly.pdbx_seq_one_letter_code
_entity_poly.pdbx_strand_id
1 'polypeptide(L)'
;MDIASSRRAELTAATTEALLRAAAGGAWDTHGRPCCPRLLFHFRRAPSQLRRAPALLKKLEHAVEDQIYFILRKARIITNVCAKSLFAIPKNEEFVYMSSSEECGDARDVSALLRGLVRLCAGAEPGPQPQRSFRQFLQSHLDMALGDGFDDNVGKYAMSTSFFELPSAWSWRAAAQALAPIYLQAPAADAAGGALFDALATDVRFSQARCAKVLPIAQASYAEGLPPHYSSQHHLHKVGVALGVVDSMARGPLAAAARARLTAACAATWRTRTLCEAPSLTGHPCVLPHHDSSVEHSSGVRYVSACNCGRTKCSREDPYSVRAANHSFYTLAADECGTCKTLQAVHFPVFQPSTPSFRAAAVKGAEGSAARADGKEAEDEGAPPSPASPRSCWSPPDELSPGSADDDEDAPAPCGDADLELLAVHEPSAPEKSISRQPSTTEYLPGMLHTGSPAGLLPAFPSWSLVCLGASSLYSHSAGLPEHLQPGFLPHANHLLPWDCALAGRARGRHAPTVKIFFGYEYECGRGHRFVPAAPENGAGARFAAADVPLAAPCVCRAPGPARLARLHVVTPKAAVAVTLTPRVQPAPGRPAFTPGAGEPLRLSASAYWVLRFPFVYADERGVVPRSRALAGGCVLAPMFGLQAE
;
A
#
# COMPACT_ATOMS: atom_id res chain seq x y z
N MET A 1 15.59 -24.47 -41.61
CA MET A 1 14.75 -24.27 -42.81
C MET A 1 14.38 -22.81 -42.87
N ASP A 2 14.00 -22.30 -44.04
CA ASP A 2 13.37 -20.99 -44.13
C ASP A 2 12.01 -21.00 -43.40
N ILE A 3 11.76 -19.92 -42.66
CA ILE A 3 10.58 -19.74 -41.80
C ILE A 3 9.31 -19.63 -42.66
N ALA A 4 9.36 -18.89 -43.76
CA ALA A 4 8.23 -18.75 -44.68
C ALA A 4 7.91 -20.07 -45.39
N SER A 5 8.94 -20.82 -45.80
CA SER A 5 8.80 -22.16 -46.38
C SER A 5 8.15 -23.14 -45.39
N SER A 6 8.51 -23.08 -44.11
CA SER A 6 7.90 -23.92 -43.06
C SER A 6 6.43 -23.58 -42.84
N ARG A 7 6.07 -22.28 -42.78
CA ARG A 7 4.67 -21.85 -42.63
C ARG A 7 3.82 -22.22 -43.84
N ARG A 8 4.37 -22.15 -45.05
CA ARG A 8 3.70 -22.65 -46.26
C ARG A 8 3.39 -24.15 -46.14
N ALA A 9 4.37 -24.96 -45.74
CA ALA A 9 4.19 -26.40 -45.58
C ALA A 9 3.06 -26.72 -44.58
N GLU A 10 3.07 -26.06 -43.42
CA GLU A 10 2.02 -26.16 -42.39
C GLU A 10 0.62 -25.83 -42.93
N LEU A 11 0.48 -24.74 -43.69
CA LEU A 11 -0.81 -24.28 -44.23
C LEU A 11 -1.27 -25.04 -45.48
N THR A 12 -0.44 -25.89 -46.09
CA THR A 12 -0.70 -26.46 -47.42
C THR A 12 -2.04 -27.19 -47.49
N ALA A 13 -2.36 -28.04 -46.51
CA ALA A 13 -3.61 -28.80 -46.49
C ALA A 13 -4.85 -27.89 -46.47
N ALA A 14 -4.88 -26.88 -45.58
CA ALA A 14 -5.97 -25.93 -45.48
C ALA A 14 -6.11 -25.07 -46.76
N THR A 15 -4.99 -24.66 -47.36
CA THR A 15 -5.03 -23.89 -48.62
C THR A 15 -5.53 -24.72 -49.80
N THR A 16 -5.15 -26.00 -49.90
CA THR A 16 -5.64 -26.90 -50.95
C THR A 16 -7.15 -27.15 -50.80
N GLU A 17 -7.63 -27.41 -49.58
CA GLU A 17 -9.05 -27.60 -49.32
C GLU A 17 -9.90 -26.36 -49.69
N ALA A 18 -9.41 -25.16 -49.36
CA ALA A 18 -10.09 -23.91 -49.68
C ALA A 18 -10.12 -23.61 -51.19
N LEU A 19 -9.03 -23.92 -51.92
CA LEU A 19 -8.95 -23.74 -53.36
C LEU A 19 -9.86 -24.72 -54.12
N LEU A 20 -9.90 -25.99 -53.70
CA LEU A 20 -10.83 -26.99 -54.22
C LEU A 20 -12.30 -26.57 -54.02
N ARG A 21 -12.64 -26.04 -52.84
CA ARG A 21 -13.98 -25.50 -52.53
C ARG A 21 -14.33 -24.28 -53.39
N ALA A 22 -13.34 -23.48 -53.77
CA ALA A 22 -13.50 -22.29 -54.60
C ALA A 22 -13.53 -22.58 -56.11
N ALA A 23 -13.35 -23.84 -56.52
CA ALA A 23 -13.23 -24.27 -57.91
C ALA A 23 -12.16 -23.46 -58.68
N ALA A 24 -10.99 -23.24 -58.05
CA ALA A 24 -9.90 -22.47 -58.64
C ALA A 24 -9.30 -23.14 -59.88
N GLY A 25 -9.14 -24.47 -59.85
CA GLY A 25 -8.72 -25.28 -60.99
C GLY A 25 -7.20 -25.43 -61.14
N GLY A 26 -6.81 -26.42 -61.96
CA GLY A 26 -5.47 -26.51 -62.54
C GLY A 26 -4.30 -26.59 -61.54
N ALA A 27 -3.37 -25.64 -61.66
CA ALA A 27 -2.17 -25.55 -60.82
C ALA A 27 -2.50 -25.13 -59.38
N TRP A 28 -3.61 -24.41 -59.17
CA TRP A 28 -4.04 -24.02 -57.83
C TRP A 28 -4.42 -25.22 -56.96
N ASP A 29 -5.18 -26.16 -57.52
CA ASP A 29 -5.63 -27.35 -56.78
C ASP A 29 -4.46 -28.31 -56.45
N THR A 30 -3.47 -28.38 -57.33
CA THR A 30 -2.32 -29.31 -57.23
C THR A 30 -1.10 -28.74 -56.48
N HIS A 31 -0.91 -27.42 -56.50
CA HIS A 31 0.29 -26.77 -55.95
C HIS A 31 0.00 -25.57 -55.02
N GLY A 32 -1.27 -25.17 -54.86
CA GLY A 32 -1.68 -24.03 -54.03
C GLY A 32 -1.25 -22.67 -54.58
N ARG A 33 -0.86 -22.58 -55.87
CA ARG A 33 -0.40 -21.36 -56.56
C ARG A 33 -0.38 -21.59 -58.09
N PRO A 34 -0.39 -20.54 -58.94
CA PRO A 34 -0.50 -20.70 -60.40
C PRO A 34 0.83 -21.09 -61.07
N CYS A 35 1.95 -20.64 -60.50
CA CYS A 35 3.31 -20.89 -60.97
C CYS A 35 4.28 -20.80 -59.77
N CYS A 36 5.57 -21.10 -59.97
CA CYS A 36 6.58 -20.60 -59.03
C CYS A 36 6.88 -19.12 -59.36
N PRO A 37 6.61 -18.16 -58.46
CA PRO A 37 6.79 -16.75 -58.77
C PRO A 37 8.28 -16.39 -58.88
N ARG A 38 8.63 -15.50 -59.80
CA ARG A 38 9.98 -14.90 -59.89
C ARG A 38 10.13 -13.78 -58.87
N LEU A 39 11.23 -13.77 -58.13
CA LEU A 39 11.57 -12.69 -57.20
C LEU A 39 12.53 -11.70 -57.87
N LEU A 40 12.02 -10.48 -58.11
CA LEU A 40 12.78 -9.37 -58.71
C LEU A 40 13.15 -8.35 -57.64
N PHE A 41 14.33 -7.74 -57.76
CA PHE A 41 14.86 -6.81 -56.77
C PHE A 41 14.99 -5.39 -57.36
N HIS A 42 14.22 -4.45 -56.80
CA HIS A 42 14.30 -3.04 -57.15
C HIS A 42 15.03 -2.22 -56.10
N PHE A 43 16.20 -1.69 -56.45
CA PHE A 43 16.92 -0.73 -55.62
C PHE A 43 16.54 0.70 -56.04
N ARG A 44 15.76 1.38 -55.18
CA ARG A 44 15.19 2.72 -55.45
C ARG A 44 16.22 3.82 -55.75
N ARG A 45 17.49 3.67 -55.36
CA ARG A 45 18.56 4.66 -55.58
C ARG A 45 19.90 3.98 -55.82
N ALA A 46 20.49 4.19 -57.00
CA ALA A 46 21.87 3.82 -57.27
C ALA A 46 22.88 4.71 -56.50
N PRO A 47 24.09 4.20 -56.19
CA PRO A 47 25.18 4.99 -55.61
C PRO A 47 25.48 6.24 -56.45
N SER A 48 25.69 7.39 -55.81
CA SER A 48 25.77 8.72 -56.46
C SER A 48 26.80 8.79 -57.60
N GLN A 49 27.96 8.17 -57.41
CA GLN A 49 29.05 8.09 -58.39
C GLN A 49 28.67 7.30 -59.65
N LEU A 50 27.76 6.33 -59.54
CA LEU A 50 27.38 5.40 -60.62
C LEU A 50 26.15 5.84 -61.41
N ARG A 51 25.35 6.78 -60.89
CA ARG A 51 24.15 7.30 -61.57
C ARG A 51 24.42 7.90 -62.96
N ARG A 52 25.63 8.44 -63.17
CA ARG A 52 26.08 9.02 -64.45
C ARG A 52 26.88 8.04 -65.33
N ALA A 53 27.05 6.79 -64.90
CA ALA A 53 27.90 5.78 -65.55
C ALA A 53 27.11 4.47 -65.78
N PRO A 54 26.22 4.39 -66.79
CA PRO A 54 25.29 3.28 -66.96
C PRO A 54 26.00 1.91 -67.11
N ALA A 55 27.16 1.87 -67.76
CA ALA A 55 27.95 0.65 -67.89
C ALA A 55 28.53 0.13 -66.55
N LEU A 56 28.84 1.03 -65.60
CA LEU A 56 29.30 0.64 -64.26
C LEU A 56 28.12 0.26 -63.37
N LEU A 57 26.96 0.89 -63.56
CA LEU A 57 25.72 0.51 -62.88
C LEU A 57 25.30 -0.92 -63.24
N LYS A 58 25.35 -1.28 -64.53
CA LYS A 58 25.06 -2.65 -64.99
C LYS A 58 26.05 -3.70 -64.43
N LYS A 59 27.34 -3.34 -64.30
CA LYS A 59 28.32 -4.21 -63.61
C LYS A 59 27.99 -4.41 -62.13
N LEU A 60 27.51 -3.37 -61.44
CA LEU A 60 27.08 -3.47 -60.04
C LEU A 60 25.83 -4.35 -59.89
N GLU A 61 24.89 -4.27 -60.82
CA GLU A 61 23.70 -5.12 -60.83
C GLU A 61 24.05 -6.59 -60.98
N HIS A 62 24.85 -6.97 -61.98
CA HIS A 62 25.30 -8.37 -62.12
C HIS A 62 26.04 -8.85 -60.85
N ALA A 63 26.87 -8.00 -60.24
CA ALA A 63 27.56 -8.34 -58.99
C ALA A 63 26.59 -8.51 -57.80
N VAL A 64 25.47 -7.79 -57.78
CA VAL A 64 24.41 -7.95 -56.76
C VAL A 64 23.51 -9.16 -57.07
N GLU A 65 23.26 -9.47 -58.34
CA GLU A 65 22.61 -10.71 -58.78
C GLU A 65 23.39 -11.94 -58.29
N ASP A 66 24.70 -11.99 -58.56
CA ASP A 66 25.60 -13.04 -58.07
C ASP A 66 25.56 -13.18 -56.54
N GLN A 67 25.60 -12.06 -55.81
CA GLN A 67 25.53 -12.06 -54.34
C GLN A 67 24.19 -12.58 -53.82
N ILE A 68 23.07 -12.09 -54.37
CA ILE A 68 21.71 -12.51 -53.99
C ILE A 68 21.53 -14.00 -54.28
N TYR A 69 21.90 -14.45 -55.48
CA TYR A 69 21.83 -15.86 -55.86
C TYR A 69 22.67 -16.73 -54.91
N PHE A 70 23.91 -16.34 -54.60
CA PHE A 70 24.76 -17.07 -53.67
C PHE A 70 24.18 -17.13 -52.25
N ILE A 71 23.66 -16.01 -51.71
CA ILE A 71 23.04 -15.94 -50.38
C ILE A 71 21.82 -16.86 -50.31
N LEU A 72 20.88 -16.72 -51.25
CA LEU A 72 19.65 -17.53 -51.30
C LEU A 72 19.97 -19.03 -51.45
N ARG A 73 20.98 -19.35 -52.26
CA ARG A 73 21.41 -20.73 -52.49
C ARG A 73 22.11 -21.34 -51.28
N LYS A 74 22.99 -20.59 -50.60
CA LYS A 74 23.68 -21.02 -49.37
C LYS A 74 22.69 -21.20 -48.21
N ALA A 75 21.69 -20.33 -48.11
CA ALA A 75 20.58 -20.44 -47.16
C ALA A 75 19.58 -21.59 -47.49
N ARG A 76 19.72 -22.24 -48.65
CA ARG A 76 18.80 -23.27 -49.18
C ARG A 76 17.35 -22.77 -49.35
N ILE A 77 17.16 -21.49 -49.63
CA ILE A 77 15.85 -20.88 -49.92
C ILE A 77 15.42 -21.22 -51.36
N ILE A 78 16.37 -21.19 -52.29
CA ILE A 78 16.18 -21.63 -53.68
C ILE A 78 16.87 -22.98 -53.92
N THR A 79 16.20 -23.86 -54.67
CA THR A 79 16.69 -25.21 -55.02
C THR A 79 16.81 -25.39 -56.54
N ASN A 80 17.27 -26.55 -57.01
CA ASN A 80 17.37 -26.82 -58.47
C ASN A 80 16.01 -26.97 -59.16
N VAL A 81 14.94 -27.21 -58.39
CA VAL A 81 13.58 -27.40 -58.90
C VAL A 81 12.76 -26.23 -58.37
N CYS A 82 12.44 -25.27 -59.24
CA CYS A 82 11.75 -24.05 -58.84
C CYS A 82 10.40 -24.37 -58.16
N ALA A 83 9.67 -25.36 -58.66
CA ALA A 83 8.41 -25.87 -58.10
C ALA A 83 8.48 -26.32 -56.62
N LYS A 84 9.67 -26.65 -56.07
CA LYS A 84 9.85 -27.04 -54.66
C LYS A 84 10.26 -25.88 -53.74
N SER A 85 10.51 -24.71 -54.30
CA SER A 85 10.93 -23.50 -53.59
C SER A 85 9.73 -22.55 -53.41
N LEU A 86 9.85 -21.50 -52.58
CA LEU A 86 8.79 -20.48 -52.49
C LEU A 86 8.65 -19.65 -53.77
N PHE A 87 9.80 -19.27 -54.31
CA PHE A 87 9.99 -18.43 -55.49
C PHE A 87 11.22 -18.92 -56.28
N ALA A 88 11.36 -18.42 -57.49
CA ALA A 88 12.49 -18.66 -58.38
C ALA A 88 13.31 -17.38 -58.62
N ILE A 89 14.53 -17.56 -59.12
CA ILE A 89 15.39 -16.50 -59.65
C ILE A 89 15.59 -16.81 -61.15
N PRO A 90 15.38 -15.85 -62.07
CA PRO A 90 15.57 -16.07 -63.49
C PRO A 90 16.98 -16.57 -63.84
N LYS A 91 17.07 -17.53 -64.76
CA LYS A 91 18.36 -18.16 -65.13
C LYS A 91 19.20 -17.36 -66.14
N ASN A 92 18.53 -16.65 -67.07
CA ASN A 92 19.15 -15.97 -68.21
C ASN A 92 18.70 -14.50 -68.38
N GLU A 93 17.93 -13.96 -67.43
CA GLU A 93 17.36 -12.60 -67.48
C GLU A 93 17.91 -11.77 -66.32
N GLU A 94 18.05 -10.46 -66.53
CA GLU A 94 18.30 -9.51 -65.43
C GLU A 94 17.17 -9.64 -64.40
N PHE A 95 17.48 -9.70 -63.11
CA PHE A 95 16.49 -9.72 -62.02
C PHE A 95 16.75 -8.68 -60.94
N VAL A 96 17.84 -7.90 -61.07
CA VAL A 96 18.12 -6.71 -60.26
C VAL A 96 18.07 -5.45 -61.11
N TYR A 97 17.25 -4.47 -60.70
CA TYR A 97 17.21 -3.14 -61.30
C TYR A 97 17.53 -2.05 -60.28
N MET A 98 18.51 -1.20 -60.59
CA MET A 98 18.88 -0.02 -59.81
C MET A 98 18.45 1.26 -60.52
N SER A 99 17.62 2.07 -59.85
CA SER A 99 17.22 3.37 -60.40
C SER A 99 18.39 4.36 -60.41
N SER A 100 18.83 4.75 -61.60
CA SER A 100 19.81 5.82 -61.84
C SER A 100 19.25 7.23 -61.64
N SER A 101 17.94 7.39 -61.88
CA SER A 101 17.25 8.68 -61.84
C SER A 101 16.76 9.06 -60.43
N GLU A 102 16.69 10.36 -60.17
CA GLU A 102 16.00 10.93 -59.01
C GLU A 102 14.49 11.15 -59.25
N GLU A 103 13.96 10.80 -60.43
CA GLU A 103 12.55 10.91 -60.85
C GLU A 103 11.60 9.94 -60.12
N CYS A 104 11.94 9.53 -58.90
CA CYS A 104 11.02 8.94 -57.92
C CYS A 104 10.74 9.94 -56.79
N GLY A 105 10.60 11.22 -57.16
CA GLY A 105 9.67 12.13 -56.49
C GLY A 105 8.31 11.95 -57.16
N ASP A 106 7.23 11.99 -56.39
CA ASP A 106 5.87 12.01 -56.95
C ASP A 106 5.72 13.17 -57.95
N ALA A 107 4.68 13.13 -58.80
CA ALA A 107 4.33 14.26 -59.68
C ALA A 107 3.99 15.58 -58.94
N ARG A 108 4.14 15.60 -57.61
CA ARG A 108 3.99 16.73 -56.70
C ARG A 108 5.32 17.22 -56.10
N ASP A 109 6.48 16.63 -56.43
CA ASP A 109 7.78 17.10 -55.94
C ASP A 109 8.14 18.45 -56.59
N VAL A 110 7.86 19.53 -55.87
CA VAL A 110 8.18 20.93 -56.24
C VAL A 110 9.66 21.08 -56.61
N SER A 111 10.55 20.26 -56.04
CA SER A 111 11.98 20.24 -56.33
C SER A 111 12.27 19.80 -57.78
N ALA A 112 11.45 18.94 -58.37
CA ALA A 112 11.57 18.56 -59.78
C ALA A 112 11.09 19.69 -60.69
N LEU A 113 9.98 20.36 -60.32
CA LEU A 113 9.41 21.48 -61.08
C LEU A 113 10.35 22.70 -61.08
N LEU A 114 10.93 23.07 -59.92
CA LEU A 114 11.95 24.12 -59.82
C LEU A 114 13.21 23.79 -60.61
N ARG A 115 13.70 22.53 -60.55
CA ARG A 115 14.84 22.10 -61.37
C ARG A 115 14.53 22.12 -62.88
N GLY A 116 13.30 21.82 -63.28
CA GLY A 116 12.83 21.97 -64.66
C GLY A 116 12.82 23.43 -65.10
N LEU A 117 12.26 24.32 -64.28
CA LEU A 117 12.15 25.76 -64.56
C LEU A 117 13.54 26.42 -64.69
N VAL A 118 14.49 26.07 -63.81
CA VAL A 118 15.90 26.52 -63.92
C VAL A 118 16.57 26.03 -65.21
N ARG A 119 16.32 24.78 -65.65
CA ARG A 119 16.86 24.25 -66.92
C ARG A 119 16.27 24.96 -68.15
N LEU A 120 14.96 25.21 -68.14
CA LEU A 120 14.26 25.93 -69.21
C LEU A 120 14.77 27.37 -69.34
N CYS A 121 14.93 28.09 -68.23
CA CYS A 121 15.52 29.44 -68.22
C CYS A 121 17.00 29.46 -68.67
N ALA A 122 17.72 28.33 -68.54
CA ALA A 122 19.09 28.19 -69.01
C ALA A 122 19.21 27.75 -70.48
N GLY A 123 18.10 27.62 -71.22
CA GLY A 123 18.10 27.18 -72.62
C GLY A 123 18.53 25.74 -72.85
N ALA A 124 18.41 24.87 -71.82
CA ALA A 124 18.79 23.47 -71.94
C ALA A 124 17.65 22.64 -72.57
N GLU A 125 17.92 22.07 -73.73
CA GLU A 125 17.05 21.06 -74.36
C GLU A 125 16.75 19.90 -73.39
N PRO A 126 15.54 19.31 -73.45
CA PRO A 126 15.21 18.13 -72.65
C PRO A 126 16.17 17.00 -72.97
N GLY A 127 16.93 16.57 -71.96
CA GLY A 127 17.92 15.49 -72.11
C GLY A 127 17.28 14.19 -72.62
N PRO A 128 18.06 13.33 -73.32
CA PRO A 128 17.53 12.10 -73.89
C PRO A 128 16.87 11.24 -72.81
N GLN A 129 15.74 10.60 -73.18
CA GLN A 129 15.04 9.68 -72.28
C GLN A 129 16.01 8.63 -71.72
N PRO A 130 15.86 8.23 -70.45
CA PRO A 130 16.74 7.24 -69.84
C PRO A 130 16.73 5.96 -70.68
N GLN A 131 17.90 5.60 -71.25
CA GLN A 131 18.07 4.45 -72.15
C GLN A 131 17.61 3.11 -71.55
N ARG A 132 17.45 3.06 -70.22
CA ARG A 132 16.96 1.92 -69.48
C ARG A 132 15.93 2.39 -68.46
N SER A 133 14.69 1.93 -68.63
CA SER A 133 13.58 2.22 -67.74
C SER A 133 13.20 0.99 -66.92
N PHE A 134 12.67 1.21 -65.71
CA PHE A 134 12.08 0.15 -64.90
C PHE A 134 10.93 -0.55 -65.64
N ARG A 135 10.20 0.19 -66.49
CA ARG A 135 9.15 -0.36 -67.34
C ARG A 135 9.70 -1.43 -68.29
N GLN A 136 10.80 -1.18 -69.01
CA GLN A 136 11.39 -2.16 -69.92
C GLN A 136 11.87 -3.43 -69.17
N PHE A 137 12.52 -3.24 -68.02
CA PHE A 137 12.95 -4.34 -67.14
C PHE A 137 11.78 -5.21 -66.67
N LEU A 138 10.67 -4.59 -66.21
CA LEU A 138 9.49 -5.36 -65.80
C LEU A 138 8.77 -5.99 -66.99
N GLN A 139 8.70 -5.29 -68.12
CA GLN A 139 7.98 -5.75 -69.32
C GLN A 139 8.56 -7.05 -69.87
N SER A 140 9.88 -7.25 -69.90
CA SER A 140 10.47 -8.51 -70.38
C SER A 140 10.01 -9.73 -69.57
N HIS A 141 9.79 -9.60 -68.26
CA HIS A 141 9.26 -10.69 -67.45
C HIS A 141 7.75 -10.87 -67.62
N LEU A 142 7.00 -9.78 -67.85
CA LEU A 142 5.57 -9.82 -68.13
C LEU A 142 5.28 -10.47 -69.49
N ASP A 143 6.06 -10.14 -70.52
CA ASP A 143 5.94 -10.71 -71.86
C ASP A 143 6.20 -12.23 -71.81
N MET A 144 7.20 -12.68 -71.03
CA MET A 144 7.44 -14.10 -70.80
C MET A 144 6.30 -14.76 -70.02
N ALA A 145 5.73 -14.11 -69.01
CA ALA A 145 4.60 -14.62 -68.25
C ALA A 145 3.30 -14.75 -69.08
N LEU A 146 3.13 -13.88 -70.09
CA LEU A 146 1.97 -13.88 -70.98
C LEU A 146 2.15 -14.78 -72.20
N GLY A 147 3.39 -15.13 -72.56
CA GLY A 147 3.75 -16.05 -73.64
C GLY A 147 4.04 -17.47 -73.13
N ASP A 148 5.32 -17.76 -72.86
CA ASP A 148 5.84 -19.11 -72.66
C ASP A 148 5.75 -19.63 -71.21
N GLY A 149 5.50 -18.74 -70.24
CA GLY A 149 5.53 -19.05 -68.81
C GLY A 149 6.94 -19.12 -68.22
N PHE A 150 7.04 -19.49 -66.93
CA PHE A 150 8.32 -19.50 -66.20
C PHE A 150 8.89 -20.92 -66.04
N ASP A 151 10.05 -21.19 -66.63
CA ASP A 151 10.88 -22.38 -66.34
C ASP A 151 12.29 -21.99 -65.88
N ASP A 152 12.42 -21.76 -64.58
CA ASP A 152 13.68 -21.41 -63.91
C ASP A 152 14.33 -22.63 -63.22
N ASN A 153 14.10 -23.84 -63.74
CA ASN A 153 14.83 -25.02 -63.27
C ASN A 153 16.31 -24.96 -63.71
N VAL A 154 17.22 -25.44 -62.85
CA VAL A 154 18.67 -25.31 -63.04
C VAL A 154 19.45 -26.61 -62.82
N GLY A 155 20.61 -26.72 -63.47
CA GLY A 155 21.45 -27.92 -63.46
C GLY A 155 20.75 -29.08 -64.18
N LYS A 156 20.78 -30.28 -63.59
CA LYS A 156 20.21 -31.51 -64.20
C LYS A 156 18.69 -31.50 -64.45
N TYR A 157 17.98 -30.45 -64.02
CA TYR A 157 16.54 -30.26 -64.23
C TYR A 157 16.22 -29.12 -65.22
N ALA A 158 17.22 -28.50 -65.85
CA ALA A 158 17.01 -27.35 -66.75
C ALA A 158 16.24 -27.67 -68.05
N MET A 159 15.99 -28.96 -68.33
CA MET A 159 15.18 -29.46 -69.45
C MET A 159 13.80 -29.98 -69.03
N SER A 160 13.45 -29.94 -67.73
CA SER A 160 12.11 -30.34 -67.27
C SER A 160 11.24 -29.11 -67.09
N THR A 161 10.11 -29.06 -67.79
CA THR A 161 9.16 -27.94 -67.71
C THR A 161 8.62 -27.77 -66.29
N SER A 162 8.55 -26.52 -65.82
CA SER A 162 7.82 -26.16 -64.61
C SER A 162 6.32 -26.05 -64.89
N PHE A 163 5.49 -26.10 -63.85
CA PHE A 163 4.08 -25.74 -63.96
C PHE A 163 3.93 -24.22 -64.05
N PHE A 164 3.05 -23.79 -64.94
CA PHE A 164 2.64 -22.39 -65.10
C PHE A 164 1.19 -22.35 -65.59
N GLU A 165 0.36 -21.59 -64.90
CA GLU A 165 -1.02 -21.29 -65.27
C GLU A 165 -1.18 -19.77 -65.33
N LEU A 166 -1.79 -19.25 -66.39
CA LEU A 166 -2.18 -17.85 -66.50
C LEU A 166 -3.65 -17.72 -66.02
N PRO A 167 -3.91 -17.26 -64.79
CA PRO A 167 -5.28 -17.24 -64.27
C PRO A 167 -6.10 -16.13 -64.93
N SER A 168 -7.37 -16.41 -65.16
CA SER A 168 -8.36 -15.37 -65.46
C SER A 168 -8.54 -14.43 -64.26
N ALA A 169 -8.98 -13.20 -64.49
CA ALA A 169 -9.31 -12.28 -63.39
C ALA A 169 -10.38 -12.85 -62.42
N TRP A 170 -11.27 -13.72 -62.92
CA TRP A 170 -12.29 -14.38 -62.12
C TRP A 170 -11.70 -15.51 -61.25
N SER A 171 -10.94 -16.44 -61.84
CA SER A 171 -10.32 -17.55 -61.08
C SER A 171 -9.29 -17.03 -60.07
N TRP A 172 -8.50 -16.00 -60.43
CA TRP A 172 -7.63 -15.31 -59.48
C TRP A 172 -8.41 -14.71 -58.31
N ARG A 173 -9.54 -14.03 -58.58
CA ARG A 173 -10.38 -13.44 -57.52
C ARG A 173 -10.98 -14.52 -56.60
N ALA A 174 -11.49 -15.62 -57.16
CA ALA A 174 -12.05 -16.72 -56.38
C ALA A 174 -10.99 -17.36 -55.47
N ALA A 175 -9.79 -17.66 -56.01
CA ALA A 175 -8.66 -18.16 -55.25
C ALA A 175 -8.21 -17.16 -54.16
N ALA A 176 -8.09 -15.87 -54.47
CA ALA A 176 -7.71 -14.84 -53.51
C ALA A 176 -8.74 -14.68 -52.38
N GLN A 177 -10.04 -14.73 -52.68
CA GLN A 177 -11.12 -14.68 -51.68
C GLN A 177 -11.12 -15.91 -50.76
N ALA A 178 -10.77 -17.09 -51.27
CA ALA A 178 -10.67 -18.31 -50.48
C ALA A 178 -9.40 -18.37 -49.60
N LEU A 179 -8.28 -17.83 -50.08
CA LEU A 179 -7.00 -17.82 -49.37
C LEU A 179 -6.86 -16.66 -48.37
N ALA A 180 -7.51 -15.52 -48.61
CA ALA A 180 -7.38 -14.34 -47.76
C ALA A 180 -7.73 -14.60 -46.27
N PRO A 181 -8.81 -15.31 -45.90
CA PRO A 181 -9.07 -15.66 -44.51
C PRO A 181 -7.94 -16.48 -43.87
N ILE A 182 -7.37 -17.46 -44.59
CA ILE A 182 -6.32 -18.35 -44.07
C ILE A 182 -5.02 -17.60 -43.75
N TYR A 183 -4.68 -16.59 -44.57
CA TYR A 183 -3.44 -15.81 -44.40
C TYR A 183 -3.59 -14.52 -43.59
N LEU A 184 -4.79 -13.93 -43.54
CA LEU A 184 -5.04 -12.63 -42.90
C LEU A 184 -5.85 -12.70 -41.59
N GLN A 185 -6.42 -13.86 -41.23
CA GLN A 185 -6.94 -14.04 -39.88
C GLN A 185 -5.82 -13.86 -38.87
N ALA A 186 -6.05 -12.99 -37.89
CA ALA A 186 -5.19 -12.94 -36.71
C ALA A 186 -5.20 -14.32 -36.05
N PRO A 187 -4.04 -14.86 -35.62
CA PRO A 187 -4.03 -16.04 -34.77
C PRO A 187 -4.90 -15.76 -33.54
N ALA A 188 -5.76 -16.72 -33.17
CA ALA A 188 -6.49 -16.65 -31.91
C ALA A 188 -5.49 -16.42 -30.75
N ALA A 189 -5.92 -15.76 -29.67
CA ALA A 189 -5.02 -15.37 -28.57
C ALA A 189 -4.21 -16.56 -28.01
N ASP A 190 -4.81 -17.76 -28.02
CA ASP A 190 -4.21 -19.02 -27.56
C ASP A 190 -3.13 -19.59 -28.50
N ALA A 191 -3.02 -19.07 -29.74
CA ALA A 191 -2.02 -19.49 -30.73
C ALA A 191 -0.69 -18.70 -30.63
N ALA A 192 -0.49 -17.96 -29.55
CA ALA A 192 0.81 -17.42 -29.11
C ALA A 192 1.78 -18.54 -28.67
N GLY A 193 2.17 -19.37 -29.64
CA GLY A 193 3.00 -20.58 -29.45
C GLY A 193 3.19 -21.43 -30.72
N GLY A 194 2.76 -20.96 -31.89
CA GLY A 194 3.02 -21.66 -33.16
C GLY A 194 4.51 -21.65 -33.54
N ALA A 195 4.97 -22.68 -34.27
CA ALA A 195 6.38 -22.84 -34.67
C ALA A 195 6.97 -21.63 -35.43
N LEU A 196 6.12 -20.87 -36.14
CA LEU A 196 6.46 -19.59 -36.76
C LEU A 196 6.83 -18.51 -35.74
N PHE A 197 6.01 -18.33 -34.70
CA PHE A 197 6.28 -17.39 -33.62
C PHE A 197 7.55 -17.81 -32.85
N ASP A 198 7.69 -19.09 -32.56
CA ASP A 198 8.85 -19.66 -31.87
C ASP A 198 10.19 -19.53 -32.64
N ALA A 199 10.13 -19.36 -33.96
CA ALA A 199 11.28 -19.12 -34.83
C ALA A 199 11.64 -17.63 -34.95
N LEU A 200 10.68 -16.73 -34.75
CA LEU A 200 10.88 -15.27 -34.84
C LEU A 200 11.16 -14.64 -33.47
N ALA A 201 10.43 -15.02 -32.43
CA ALA A 201 10.54 -14.54 -31.04
C ALA A 201 11.70 -15.19 -30.27
N THR A 202 12.88 -15.22 -30.89
CA THR A 202 14.09 -15.86 -30.33
C THR A 202 14.56 -15.21 -29.02
N ASP A 203 14.33 -13.91 -28.88
CA ASP A 203 14.59 -13.09 -27.70
C ASP A 203 13.63 -13.41 -26.53
N VAL A 204 12.34 -13.60 -26.82
CA VAL A 204 11.32 -14.01 -25.85
C VAL A 204 11.64 -15.41 -25.32
N ARG A 205 11.97 -16.36 -26.21
CA ARG A 205 12.35 -17.74 -25.82
C ARG A 205 13.65 -17.78 -25.01
N PHE A 206 14.66 -16.99 -25.40
CA PHE A 206 15.88 -16.84 -24.61
C PHE A 206 15.56 -16.28 -23.21
N SER A 207 14.72 -15.25 -23.13
CA SER A 207 14.29 -14.64 -21.86
C SER A 207 13.53 -15.63 -20.98
N GLN A 208 12.58 -16.38 -21.56
CA GLN A 208 11.79 -17.41 -20.87
C GLN A 208 12.70 -18.49 -20.28
N ALA A 209 13.59 -19.07 -21.10
CA ALA A 209 14.51 -20.13 -20.68
C ALA A 209 15.52 -19.64 -19.63
N ARG A 210 15.96 -18.38 -19.70
CA ARG A 210 16.83 -17.78 -18.69
C ARG A 210 16.09 -17.54 -17.38
N CYS A 211 14.91 -16.92 -17.42
CA CYS A 211 14.10 -16.65 -16.23
C CYS A 211 13.68 -17.95 -15.51
N ALA A 212 13.30 -18.99 -16.26
CA ALA A 212 12.95 -20.29 -15.70
C ALA A 212 14.09 -20.95 -14.91
N LYS A 213 15.36 -20.73 -15.30
CA LYS A 213 16.54 -21.21 -14.56
C LYS A 213 16.92 -20.34 -13.36
N VAL A 214 16.65 -19.04 -13.42
CA VAL A 214 17.01 -18.08 -12.36
C VAL A 214 15.99 -18.10 -11.20
N LEU A 215 14.70 -18.31 -11.49
CA LEU A 215 13.64 -18.31 -10.49
C LEU A 215 13.87 -19.28 -9.31
N PRO A 216 14.22 -20.58 -9.53
CA PRO A 216 14.50 -21.50 -8.43
C PRO A 216 15.71 -21.08 -7.58
N ILE A 217 16.73 -20.48 -8.18
CA ILE A 217 17.94 -20.00 -7.47
C ILE A 217 17.59 -18.84 -6.55
N ALA A 218 16.82 -17.87 -7.06
CA ALA A 218 16.34 -16.74 -6.27
C ALA A 218 15.37 -17.17 -5.15
N GLN A 219 14.49 -18.14 -5.42
CA GLN A 219 13.62 -18.75 -4.39
C GLN A 219 14.41 -19.49 -3.31
N ALA A 220 15.48 -20.21 -3.67
CA ALA A 220 16.35 -20.85 -2.70
C ALA A 220 17.07 -19.83 -1.81
N SER A 221 17.60 -18.75 -2.39
CA SER A 221 18.22 -17.64 -1.64
C SER A 221 17.24 -16.92 -0.71
N TYR A 222 15.96 -16.81 -1.09
CA TYR A 222 14.91 -16.33 -0.18
C TYR A 222 14.67 -17.30 0.99
N ALA A 223 14.57 -18.60 0.70
CA ALA A 223 14.26 -19.64 1.69
C ALA A 223 15.41 -19.94 2.68
N GLU A 224 16.64 -19.60 2.31
CA GLU A 224 17.84 -19.84 3.11
C GLU A 224 17.77 -19.14 4.48
N GLY A 225 17.89 -19.92 5.55
CA GLY A 225 17.96 -19.40 6.92
C GLY A 225 16.70 -18.67 7.42
N LEU A 226 15.52 -18.91 6.82
CA LEU A 226 14.28 -18.30 7.30
C LEU A 226 13.84 -18.84 8.66
N PRO A 227 13.54 -17.98 9.65
CA PRO A 227 12.89 -18.39 10.90
C PRO A 227 11.51 -19.04 10.69
N PRO A 228 10.96 -19.73 11.71
CA PRO A 228 9.59 -20.25 11.67
C PRO A 228 8.55 -19.14 11.46
N HIS A 229 8.69 -18.02 12.17
CA HIS A 229 7.90 -16.80 11.99
C HIS A 229 8.83 -15.58 11.96
N TYR A 230 8.56 -14.59 11.11
CA TYR A 230 9.39 -13.40 10.96
C TYR A 230 8.61 -12.15 10.54
N SER A 231 9.21 -11.00 10.81
CA SER A 231 8.64 -9.68 10.59
C SER A 231 8.48 -9.31 9.12
N SER A 232 7.56 -8.37 8.84
CA SER A 232 7.43 -7.75 7.52
C SER A 232 8.73 -7.09 7.05
N GLN A 233 9.49 -6.49 7.98
CA GLN A 233 10.80 -5.92 7.69
C GLN A 233 11.82 -6.98 7.26
N HIS A 234 11.86 -8.14 7.93
CA HIS A 234 12.73 -9.25 7.54
C HIS A 234 12.31 -9.86 6.19
N HIS A 235 10.99 -9.99 5.95
CA HIS A 235 10.44 -10.40 4.67
C HIS A 235 10.91 -9.49 3.52
N LEU A 236 10.71 -8.18 3.65
CA LEU A 236 11.10 -7.20 2.63
C LEU A 236 12.62 -7.22 2.35
N HIS A 237 13.44 -7.36 3.40
CA HIS A 237 14.89 -7.51 3.23
C HIS A 237 15.25 -8.78 2.43
N LYS A 238 14.68 -9.93 2.79
CA LYS A 238 14.90 -11.21 2.07
C LYS A 238 14.38 -11.17 0.63
N VAL A 239 13.24 -10.52 0.38
CA VAL A 239 12.72 -10.29 -0.98
C VAL A 239 13.68 -9.42 -1.79
N GLY A 240 14.24 -8.35 -1.19
CA GLY A 240 15.25 -7.50 -1.84
C GLY A 240 16.50 -8.28 -2.27
N VAL A 241 17.02 -9.14 -1.39
CA VAL A 241 18.16 -10.02 -1.71
C VAL A 241 17.83 -10.97 -2.88
N ALA A 242 16.67 -11.64 -2.82
CA ALA A 242 16.24 -12.58 -3.86
C ALA A 242 15.97 -11.88 -5.21
N LEU A 243 15.41 -10.66 -5.21
CA LEU A 243 15.26 -9.83 -6.41
C LEU A 243 16.62 -9.41 -6.98
N GLY A 244 17.64 -9.16 -6.16
CA GLY A 244 19.01 -8.93 -6.62
C GLY A 244 19.59 -10.10 -7.43
N VAL A 245 19.24 -11.36 -7.10
CA VAL A 245 19.59 -12.55 -7.90
C VAL A 245 18.88 -12.53 -9.25
N VAL A 246 17.59 -12.13 -9.30
CA VAL A 246 16.86 -11.98 -10.57
C VAL A 246 17.45 -10.86 -11.42
N ASP A 247 17.69 -9.68 -10.85
CA ASP A 247 18.16 -8.51 -11.59
C ASP A 247 19.60 -8.69 -12.10
N SER A 248 20.44 -9.41 -11.37
CA SER A 248 21.79 -9.78 -11.83
C SER A 248 21.78 -10.86 -12.93
N MET A 249 20.90 -11.87 -12.86
CA MET A 249 20.98 -13.06 -13.74
C MET A 249 19.93 -13.16 -14.86
N ALA A 250 18.75 -12.54 -14.74
CA ALA A 250 17.67 -12.59 -15.73
C ALA A 250 17.81 -11.50 -16.80
N ARG A 251 17.43 -11.79 -18.04
CA ARG A 251 17.58 -10.87 -19.19
C ARG A 251 16.43 -11.04 -20.18
N GLY A 252 16.19 -10.02 -21.00
CA GLY A 252 15.15 -9.99 -22.04
C GLY A 252 13.75 -9.60 -21.53
N PRO A 253 12.73 -9.57 -22.41
CA PRO A 253 11.42 -8.96 -22.13
C PRO A 253 10.65 -9.57 -20.95
N LEU A 254 10.87 -10.85 -20.62
CA LEU A 254 10.14 -11.53 -19.54
C LEU A 254 10.76 -11.34 -18.14
N ALA A 255 11.87 -10.59 -18.03
CA ALA A 255 12.54 -10.36 -16.74
C ALA A 255 11.62 -9.66 -15.72
N ALA A 256 10.81 -8.67 -16.15
CA ALA A 256 9.85 -8.00 -15.26
C ALA A 256 8.78 -8.95 -14.72
N ALA A 257 8.24 -9.82 -15.59
CA ALA A 257 7.28 -10.86 -15.18
C ALA A 257 7.91 -11.89 -14.22
N ALA A 258 9.20 -12.21 -14.40
CA ALA A 258 9.93 -13.07 -13.46
C ALA A 258 10.07 -12.43 -12.06
N ARG A 259 10.35 -11.12 -11.98
CA ARG A 259 10.38 -10.38 -10.70
C ARG A 259 9.03 -10.48 -9.99
N ALA A 260 7.93 -10.19 -10.69
CA ALA A 260 6.58 -10.27 -10.14
C ALA A 260 6.24 -11.69 -9.63
N ARG A 261 6.57 -12.73 -10.40
CA ARG A 261 6.39 -14.14 -10.00
C ARG A 261 7.21 -14.52 -8.77
N LEU A 262 8.44 -14.02 -8.64
CA LEU A 262 9.26 -14.25 -7.44
C LEU A 262 8.62 -13.57 -6.21
N THR A 263 8.26 -12.28 -6.31
CA THR A 263 7.62 -11.55 -5.21
C THR A 263 6.33 -12.23 -4.75
N ALA A 264 5.49 -12.69 -5.68
CA ALA A 264 4.27 -13.44 -5.37
C ALA A 264 4.57 -14.77 -4.64
N ALA A 265 5.60 -15.51 -5.06
CA ALA A 265 6.01 -16.75 -4.40
C ALA A 265 6.55 -16.49 -2.98
N CYS A 266 7.42 -15.50 -2.81
CA CYS A 266 7.93 -15.09 -1.49
C CYS A 266 6.81 -14.65 -0.55
N ALA A 267 5.84 -13.88 -1.05
CA ALA A 267 4.66 -13.47 -0.28
C ALA A 267 3.79 -14.66 0.12
N ALA A 268 3.59 -15.66 -0.75
CA ALA A 268 2.88 -16.88 -0.41
C ALA A 268 3.57 -17.68 0.71
N THR A 269 4.91 -17.76 0.68
CA THR A 269 5.70 -18.37 1.77
C THR A 269 5.65 -17.56 3.07
N TRP A 270 5.56 -16.23 2.99
CA TRP A 270 5.49 -15.37 4.18
C TRP A 270 4.13 -15.45 4.88
N ARG A 271 3.01 -15.56 4.16
CA ARG A 271 1.64 -15.64 4.74
C ARG A 271 1.47 -16.72 5.83
N THR A 272 2.17 -17.85 5.73
CA THR A 272 2.11 -18.95 6.71
C THR A 272 3.14 -18.81 7.84
N ARG A 273 3.99 -17.78 7.78
CA ARG A 273 5.13 -17.49 8.67
C ARG A 273 5.15 -16.03 9.16
N THR A 274 4.00 -15.37 9.12
CA THR A 274 3.83 -14.00 9.62
C THR A 274 3.91 -13.96 11.15
N LEU A 275 4.50 -12.88 11.67
CA LEU A 275 4.24 -12.42 13.03
C LEU A 275 2.97 -11.56 13.03
N CYS A 276 2.36 -11.40 14.21
CA CYS A 276 1.21 -10.54 14.39
C CYS A 276 1.55 -9.05 14.14
N GLU A 277 2.70 -8.58 14.63
CA GLU A 277 3.22 -7.20 14.49
C GLU A 277 2.31 -6.06 14.99
N ALA A 278 1.12 -6.36 15.53
CA ALA A 278 0.22 -5.38 16.12
C ALA A 278 0.97 -4.50 17.15
N PRO A 279 0.85 -3.17 17.12
CA PRO A 279 1.57 -2.31 18.06
C PRO A 279 0.87 -2.24 19.42
N SER A 280 1.64 -2.36 20.50
CA SER A 280 1.19 -2.07 21.86
C SER A 280 0.90 -0.57 22.06
N LEU A 281 0.26 -0.22 23.18
CA LEU A 281 0.03 1.18 23.57
C LEU A 281 1.31 1.92 24.01
N THR A 282 2.48 1.29 23.89
CA THR A 282 3.80 1.95 23.98
C THR A 282 4.57 1.97 22.66
N GLY A 283 4.07 1.26 21.63
CA GLY A 283 4.65 1.23 20.28
C GLY A 283 5.62 0.07 20.02
N HIS A 284 5.60 -0.99 20.82
CA HIS A 284 6.34 -2.23 20.53
C HIS A 284 5.43 -3.23 19.80
N PRO A 285 5.90 -3.90 18.73
CA PRO A 285 5.09 -4.85 17.99
C PRO A 285 4.89 -6.17 18.75
N CYS A 286 3.78 -6.85 18.48
CA CYS A 286 3.51 -8.19 18.97
C CYS A 286 4.50 -9.20 18.38
N VAL A 287 5.12 -10.01 19.25
CA VAL A 287 6.14 -11.02 18.90
C VAL A 287 5.55 -12.43 18.70
N LEU A 288 4.24 -12.58 18.87
CA LEU A 288 3.54 -13.83 18.61
C LEU A 288 3.34 -14.05 17.10
N PRO A 289 3.17 -15.31 16.64
CA PRO A 289 2.64 -15.61 15.31
C PRO A 289 1.33 -14.85 15.03
N HIS A 290 0.94 -14.69 13.77
CA HIS A 290 -0.37 -14.13 13.46
C HIS A 290 -1.49 -14.94 14.13
N HIS A 291 -2.32 -14.27 14.93
CA HIS A 291 -3.37 -14.85 15.76
C HIS A 291 -4.64 -14.01 15.70
N ASP A 292 -5.77 -14.60 16.09
CA ASP A 292 -7.06 -13.93 16.18
C ASP A 292 -7.22 -13.15 17.51
N SER A 293 -8.41 -12.60 17.74
CA SER A 293 -8.73 -11.86 18.97
C SER A 293 -8.94 -12.74 20.21
N SER A 294 -8.79 -14.06 20.15
CA SER A 294 -8.90 -14.94 21.31
C SER A 294 -7.62 -14.97 22.16
N VAL A 295 -6.47 -14.73 21.54
CA VAL A 295 -5.15 -14.72 22.19
C VAL A 295 -4.74 -13.27 22.50
N GLU A 296 -4.34 -12.99 23.74
CA GLU A 296 -3.81 -11.68 24.10
C GLU A 296 -2.45 -11.42 23.43
N HIS A 297 -2.30 -10.25 22.79
CA HIS A 297 -1.03 -9.82 22.21
C HIS A 297 0.05 -9.66 23.28
N SER A 298 1.30 -10.00 22.94
CA SER A 298 2.47 -9.72 23.78
C SER A 298 3.63 -9.20 22.94
N SER A 299 4.28 -8.11 23.38
CA SER A 299 5.55 -7.63 22.79
C SER A 299 6.78 -8.25 23.47
N GLY A 300 6.60 -9.07 24.51
CA GLY A 300 7.69 -9.55 25.37
C GLY A 300 8.35 -8.49 26.25
N VAL A 301 7.98 -7.21 26.09
CA VAL A 301 8.55 -6.10 26.88
C VAL A 301 7.89 -6.07 28.26
N ARG A 302 8.72 -6.03 29.31
CA ARG A 302 8.30 -5.90 30.70
C ARG A 302 8.88 -4.64 31.34
N TYR A 303 8.04 -3.97 32.11
CA TYR A 303 8.33 -2.80 32.92
C TYR A 303 8.21 -3.15 34.40
N VAL A 304 8.67 -2.26 35.28
CA VAL A 304 8.36 -2.29 36.71
C VAL A 304 7.53 -1.07 37.04
N SER A 305 6.34 -1.28 37.60
CA SER A 305 5.44 -0.21 38.03
C SER A 305 4.93 -0.46 39.44
N ALA A 306 4.70 0.60 40.22
CA ALA A 306 4.11 0.45 41.55
C ALA A 306 2.58 0.30 41.49
N CYS A 307 2.00 -0.26 42.56
CA CYS A 307 0.55 -0.38 42.77
C CYS A 307 -0.14 0.98 42.99
N ASN A 308 -1.46 0.99 43.23
CA ASN A 308 -2.23 2.24 43.44
C ASN A 308 -1.66 3.09 44.59
N CYS A 309 -1.36 2.48 45.74
CA CYS A 309 -0.87 3.19 46.93
C CYS A 309 0.65 3.47 46.93
N GLY A 310 1.41 2.89 45.99
CA GLY A 310 2.86 3.06 45.89
C GLY A 310 3.72 2.16 46.81
N ARG A 311 3.11 1.31 47.65
CA ARG A 311 3.83 0.43 48.60
C ARG A 311 4.54 -0.77 47.96
N THR A 312 4.02 -1.27 46.84
CA THR A 312 4.51 -2.50 46.20
C THR A 312 4.87 -2.23 44.74
N LYS A 313 5.98 -2.81 44.27
CA LYS A 313 6.40 -2.79 42.86
C LYS A 313 6.05 -4.13 42.23
N CYS A 314 5.38 -4.09 41.10
CA CYS A 314 4.89 -5.26 40.38
C CYS A 314 5.53 -5.32 38.98
N SER A 315 5.71 -6.52 38.45
CA SER A 315 6.07 -6.71 37.04
C SER A 315 4.88 -6.30 36.17
N ARG A 316 5.15 -5.51 35.13
CA ARG A 316 4.12 -4.95 34.26
C ARG A 316 4.40 -5.30 32.81
N GLU A 317 3.51 -6.05 32.18
CA GLU A 317 3.59 -6.30 30.74
C GLU A 317 3.14 -5.06 29.94
N ASP A 318 3.61 -5.00 28.69
CA ASP A 318 3.32 -3.90 27.78
C ASP A 318 1.86 -3.97 27.26
N PRO A 319 1.00 -3.01 27.62
CA PRO A 319 -0.44 -3.18 27.43
C PRO A 319 -0.88 -2.89 25.99
N TYR A 320 -1.82 -3.71 25.51
CA TYR A 320 -2.49 -3.53 24.21
C TYR A 320 -3.88 -2.90 24.31
N SER A 321 -4.50 -2.93 25.49
CA SER A 321 -5.82 -2.31 25.74
C SER A 321 -5.77 -1.29 26.87
N VAL A 322 -6.67 -0.29 26.81
CA VAL A 322 -6.81 0.74 27.87
C VAL A 322 -7.20 0.10 29.21
N ARG A 323 -8.01 -0.97 29.17
CA ARG A 323 -8.37 -1.75 30.36
C ARG A 323 -7.15 -2.43 30.99
N ALA A 324 -6.32 -3.12 30.21
CA ALA A 324 -5.07 -3.71 30.71
C ALA A 324 -4.13 -2.63 31.26
N ALA A 325 -4.05 -1.48 30.58
CA ALA A 325 -3.17 -0.37 30.95
C ALA A 325 -3.58 0.35 32.26
N ASN A 326 -4.86 0.65 32.45
CA ASN A 326 -5.33 1.54 33.52
C ASN A 326 -6.09 0.82 34.63
N HIS A 327 -6.55 -0.40 34.39
CA HIS A 327 -7.39 -1.17 35.32
C HIS A 327 -6.75 -2.52 35.70
N SER A 328 -6.70 -3.49 34.77
CA SER A 328 -6.36 -4.89 35.10
C SER A 328 -5.01 -5.04 35.81
N PHE A 329 -3.97 -4.35 35.33
CA PHE A 329 -2.66 -4.29 36.00
C PHE A 329 -2.77 -3.80 37.45
N TYR A 330 -3.55 -2.73 37.70
CA TYR A 330 -3.69 -2.15 39.03
C TYR A 330 -4.61 -2.94 39.96
N THR A 331 -5.48 -3.81 39.42
CA THR A 331 -6.22 -4.81 40.20
C THR A 331 -5.27 -5.89 40.69
N LEU A 332 -4.50 -6.51 39.79
CA LEU A 332 -3.51 -7.54 40.15
C LEU A 332 -2.42 -6.98 41.10
N ALA A 333 -1.91 -5.78 40.82
CA ALA A 333 -0.97 -5.09 41.70
C ALA A 333 -1.57 -4.66 43.05
N ALA A 334 -2.90 -4.58 43.18
CA ALA A 334 -3.56 -4.36 44.47
C ALA A 334 -3.64 -5.67 45.29
N ASP A 335 -3.76 -6.81 44.62
CA ASP A 335 -3.74 -8.15 45.23
C ASP A 335 -2.36 -8.48 45.77
N GLU A 336 -1.32 -8.35 44.94
CA GLU A 336 0.09 -8.50 45.35
C GLU A 336 0.50 -7.57 46.50
N CYS A 337 -0.13 -6.40 46.59
CA CYS A 337 0.20 -5.40 47.61
C CYS A 337 -0.37 -5.74 49.00
N GLY A 338 -1.45 -6.51 49.08
CA GLY A 338 -2.19 -6.85 50.31
C GLY A 338 -2.88 -5.67 51.02
N THR A 339 -2.30 -4.47 50.97
CA THR A 339 -2.81 -3.27 51.64
C THR A 339 -3.71 -2.41 50.75
N CYS A 340 -3.55 -2.42 49.42
CA CYS A 340 -4.34 -1.56 48.52
C CYS A 340 -5.86 -1.73 48.70
N LYS A 341 -6.34 -2.94 49.01
CA LYS A 341 -7.76 -3.27 49.22
C LYS A 341 -8.30 -2.85 50.60
N THR A 342 -7.45 -2.58 51.58
CA THR A 342 -7.85 -2.22 52.95
C THR A 342 -7.80 -0.71 53.22
N LEU A 343 -7.25 0.07 52.29
CA LEU A 343 -7.24 1.53 52.37
C LEU A 343 -8.61 2.12 52.06
N GLN A 344 -8.96 3.22 52.73
CA GLN A 344 -10.09 4.04 52.33
C GLN A 344 -9.85 4.58 50.90
N ALA A 345 -10.75 4.25 49.98
CA ALA A 345 -10.69 4.67 48.58
C ALA A 345 -11.89 5.55 48.21
N VAL A 346 -11.67 6.53 47.33
CA VAL A 346 -12.77 7.24 46.66
C VAL A 346 -13.12 6.48 45.40
N HIS A 347 -14.37 6.02 45.30
CA HIS A 347 -14.88 5.33 44.13
C HIS A 347 -15.31 6.35 43.06
N PHE A 348 -14.67 6.27 41.90
CA PHE A 348 -15.05 7.09 40.74
C PHE A 348 -16.25 6.50 40.01
N PRO A 349 -17.16 7.33 39.47
CA PRO A 349 -18.37 6.85 38.81
C PRO A 349 -18.01 6.09 37.53
N VAL A 350 -18.56 4.90 37.41
CA VAL A 350 -18.41 3.99 36.25
C VAL A 350 -19.79 3.55 35.79
N PHE A 351 -19.88 3.15 34.53
CA PHE A 351 -21.12 2.61 33.96
C PHE A 351 -21.58 1.37 34.72
N GLN A 352 -22.85 1.35 35.11
CA GLN A 352 -23.52 0.21 35.73
C GLN A 352 -24.66 -0.25 34.81
N PRO A 353 -24.55 -1.44 34.19
CA PRO A 353 -25.61 -1.94 33.31
C PRO A 353 -26.86 -2.29 34.12
N SER A 354 -28.02 -1.76 33.71
CA SER A 354 -29.32 -2.22 34.23
C SER A 354 -29.83 -3.48 33.54
N THR A 355 -29.24 -3.83 32.39
CA THR A 355 -29.63 -4.94 31.52
C THR A 355 -28.41 -5.71 31.04
N PRO A 356 -28.50 -7.04 30.80
CA PRO A 356 -27.39 -7.82 30.27
C PRO A 356 -27.00 -7.41 28.84
N SER A 357 -27.93 -6.82 28.08
CA SER A 357 -27.66 -6.11 26.84
C SER A 357 -27.27 -4.66 27.13
N PHE A 358 -25.99 -4.34 26.94
CA PHE A 358 -25.45 -2.98 26.95
C PHE A 358 -24.37 -2.83 25.87
N ARG A 359 -24.07 -1.60 25.42
CA ARG A 359 -23.10 -1.34 24.34
C ARG A 359 -22.28 -0.07 24.56
N ALA A 360 -21.24 0.13 23.76
CA ALA A 360 -20.59 1.43 23.68
C ALA A 360 -21.52 2.48 23.04
N ALA A 361 -21.53 3.69 23.59
CA ALA A 361 -22.30 4.82 23.04
C ALA A 361 -21.72 5.30 21.71
N ALA A 362 -22.60 5.63 20.76
CA ALA A 362 -22.22 6.19 19.45
C ALA A 362 -21.96 7.70 19.56
N VAL A 363 -20.77 8.07 20.06
CA VAL A 363 -20.34 9.48 20.21
C VAL A 363 -19.68 9.98 18.92
N LYS A 364 -19.84 11.26 18.58
CA LYS A 364 -19.22 11.89 17.40
C LYS A 364 -17.69 11.73 17.42
N GLY A 365 -17.16 10.90 16.52
CA GLY A 365 -15.74 10.56 16.44
C GLY A 365 -15.40 9.10 16.77
N ALA A 366 -16.38 8.29 17.19
CA ALA A 366 -16.22 6.85 17.46
C ALA A 366 -16.26 5.94 16.22
N GLU A 367 -16.06 6.50 15.02
CA GLU A 367 -16.08 5.76 13.74
C GLU A 367 -14.77 5.01 13.52
N GLY A 368 -14.54 3.96 14.32
CA GLY A 368 -13.38 3.08 14.20
C GLY A 368 -13.33 2.00 15.29
N SER A 369 -13.46 0.73 14.89
CA SER A 369 -13.31 -0.46 15.74
C SER A 369 -14.39 -0.68 16.83
N ALA A 370 -15.61 -1.01 16.40
CA ALA A 370 -16.60 -1.63 17.26
C ALA A 370 -16.36 -3.16 17.36
N ALA A 371 -15.39 -3.57 18.18
CA ALA A 371 -15.26 -4.97 18.57
C ALA A 371 -16.44 -5.37 19.47
N ARG A 372 -17.16 -6.44 19.13
CA ARG A 372 -18.21 -7.00 19.98
C ARG A 372 -17.58 -7.57 21.25
N ALA A 373 -18.07 -7.14 22.41
CA ALA A 373 -17.82 -7.85 23.66
C ALA A 373 -18.92 -8.93 23.80
N ASP A 374 -18.56 -10.18 23.51
CA ASP A 374 -19.43 -11.32 23.82
C ASP A 374 -19.31 -11.67 25.30
N GLY A 375 -20.45 -11.98 25.90
CA GLY A 375 -20.54 -12.41 27.29
C GLY A 375 -21.61 -13.47 27.46
N LYS A 376 -21.20 -14.74 27.57
CA LYS A 376 -22.02 -15.83 28.08
C LYS A 376 -21.17 -17.05 28.45
N GLU A 377 -21.18 -17.38 29.73
CA GLU A 377 -20.92 -18.74 30.22
C GLU A 377 -22.26 -19.46 30.39
N ALA A 378 -22.36 -20.68 29.88
CA ALA A 378 -23.28 -21.73 30.33
C ALA A 378 -22.89 -23.06 29.65
N GLU A 379 -22.86 -24.15 30.42
CA GLU A 379 -22.60 -25.52 29.96
C GLU A 379 -23.88 -26.13 29.35
N ASP A 380 -23.77 -27.00 28.34
CA ASP A 380 -24.06 -28.46 28.47
C ASP A 380 -24.24 -29.19 27.09
N GLU A 381 -23.97 -30.51 27.13
CA GLU A 381 -24.07 -31.64 26.18
C GLU A 381 -24.83 -31.56 24.82
N GLY A 382 -24.26 -32.23 23.79
CA GLY A 382 -24.98 -33.36 23.14
C GLY A 382 -25.45 -33.32 21.66
N ALA A 383 -24.61 -33.85 20.74
CA ALA A 383 -24.98 -34.59 19.50
C ALA A 383 -25.50 -33.80 18.24
N PRO A 384 -25.73 -34.43 17.04
CA PRO A 384 -24.77 -34.34 15.92
C PRO A 384 -25.33 -33.78 14.58
N PRO A 385 -24.48 -33.49 13.56
CA PRO A 385 -24.87 -32.72 12.37
C PRO A 385 -25.16 -33.55 11.09
N SER A 386 -26.01 -33.02 10.19
CA SER A 386 -26.18 -33.41 8.77
C SER A 386 -27.16 -32.46 8.04
N PRO A 387 -27.17 -32.36 6.69
CA PRO A 387 -26.03 -32.29 5.76
C PRO A 387 -26.13 -31.06 4.81
N ALA A 388 -25.18 -30.93 3.88
CA ALA A 388 -24.92 -29.73 3.09
C ALA A 388 -25.86 -29.45 1.89
N SER A 389 -25.82 -28.21 1.38
CA SER A 389 -25.82 -27.93 -0.08
C SER A 389 -25.20 -26.56 -0.43
N PRO A 390 -24.70 -26.35 -1.67
CA PRO A 390 -23.59 -25.43 -1.92
C PRO A 390 -23.91 -24.21 -2.81
N ARG A 391 -23.11 -23.13 -2.67
CA ARG A 391 -22.84 -22.03 -3.63
C ARG A 391 -21.95 -20.98 -2.93
N SER A 392 -21.05 -20.23 -3.56
CA SER A 392 -20.52 -20.24 -4.92
C SER A 392 -19.06 -19.78 -4.87
N CYS A 393 -18.22 -20.24 -5.80
CA CYS A 393 -16.82 -19.80 -5.89
C CYS A 393 -16.69 -18.33 -6.33
N TRP A 394 -15.55 -17.73 -6.04
CA TRP A 394 -15.16 -16.39 -6.48
C TRP A 394 -14.98 -16.33 -8.01
N SER A 395 -15.24 -15.16 -8.59
CA SER A 395 -14.78 -14.78 -9.93
C SER A 395 -13.81 -13.59 -9.84
N PRO A 396 -12.80 -13.49 -10.71
CA PRO A 396 -11.72 -12.51 -10.60
C PRO A 396 -12.07 -11.15 -11.24
N PRO A 397 -11.32 -10.08 -10.90
CA PRO A 397 -11.39 -8.80 -11.59
C PRO A 397 -10.34 -8.71 -12.71
N ASP A 398 -10.74 -8.29 -13.90
CA ASP A 398 -9.93 -7.48 -14.83
C ASP A 398 -10.82 -6.97 -15.96
N GLU A 399 -10.83 -5.65 -16.21
CA GLU A 399 -10.36 -5.03 -17.47
C GLU A 399 -10.73 -3.54 -17.53
N LEU A 400 -9.82 -2.73 -18.11
CA LEU A 400 -9.96 -1.29 -18.37
C LEU A 400 -10.06 -1.05 -19.87
N SER A 401 -10.94 -0.16 -20.34
CA SER A 401 -10.85 0.50 -21.66
C SER A 401 -11.76 1.74 -21.80
N PRO A 402 -11.51 2.66 -22.78
CA PRO A 402 -11.54 4.11 -22.47
C PRO A 402 -12.34 5.03 -23.43
N GLY A 403 -12.56 6.28 -22.98
CA GLY A 403 -12.87 7.48 -23.79
C GLY A 403 -14.33 7.63 -24.27
N SER A 404 -14.84 8.80 -24.67
CA SER A 404 -14.37 10.22 -24.58
C SER A 404 -15.42 11.13 -25.25
N ALA A 405 -15.51 12.42 -24.85
CA ALA A 405 -16.20 13.53 -25.56
C ALA A 405 -17.75 13.46 -25.68
N ASP A 406 -18.53 14.55 -25.78
CA ASP A 406 -18.30 16.00 -25.55
C ASP A 406 -19.67 16.72 -25.38
N ASP A 407 -19.62 18.04 -25.12
CA ASP A 407 -20.62 19.11 -25.35
C ASP A 407 -21.66 19.53 -24.27
N ASP A 408 -21.87 20.85 -24.27
CA ASP A 408 -22.40 21.71 -23.21
C ASP A 408 -23.80 22.34 -23.51
N GLU A 409 -24.39 22.90 -22.45
CA GLU A 409 -25.39 24.00 -22.37
C GLU A 409 -26.42 24.25 -23.50
N ASP A 410 -27.72 24.23 -23.15
CA ASP A 410 -28.46 25.51 -22.92
C ASP A 410 -29.79 25.27 -22.16
N ALA A 411 -30.33 26.31 -21.52
CA ALA A 411 -31.65 26.33 -20.86
C ALA A 411 -32.56 27.41 -21.50
N PRO A 412 -33.91 27.29 -21.39
CA PRO A 412 -34.57 28.06 -20.33
C PRO A 412 -35.87 27.45 -19.76
N ALA A 413 -36.30 28.00 -18.61
CA ALA A 413 -37.62 27.83 -17.97
C ALA A 413 -38.44 29.15 -18.14
N PRO A 414 -39.52 29.49 -17.39
CA PRO A 414 -40.34 28.73 -16.42
C PRO A 414 -41.88 28.99 -16.47
N CYS A 415 -42.65 28.25 -15.66
CA CYS A 415 -43.81 28.69 -14.85
C CYS A 415 -44.24 27.50 -13.95
N GLY A 416 -44.14 27.54 -12.60
CA GLY A 416 -44.97 28.31 -11.65
C GLY A 416 -46.07 27.35 -11.09
N ASP A 417 -46.46 27.27 -9.82
CA ASP A 417 -46.23 28.03 -8.57
C ASP A 417 -46.66 27.11 -7.39
N ALA A 418 -46.34 27.28 -6.08
CA ALA A 418 -45.58 28.28 -5.32
C ALA A 418 -45.05 27.64 -4.00
N ASP A 419 -44.36 28.41 -3.15
CA ASP A 419 -43.68 27.98 -1.90
C ASP A 419 -44.57 27.69 -0.67
N LEU A 420 -44.05 26.90 0.28
CA LEU A 420 -44.22 27.19 1.71
C LEU A 420 -43.05 26.63 2.57
N GLU A 421 -42.06 27.48 2.83
CA GLU A 421 -40.99 27.22 3.80
C GLU A 421 -41.50 27.53 5.23
N LEU A 422 -41.59 26.52 6.10
CA LEU A 422 -42.06 26.69 7.48
C LEU A 422 -40.91 26.61 8.49
N LEU A 423 -40.48 27.79 8.91
CA LEU A 423 -39.58 28.05 10.04
C LEU A 423 -40.03 27.29 11.29
N ALA A 424 -39.16 26.42 11.82
CA ALA A 424 -39.31 25.89 13.17
C ALA A 424 -39.04 27.03 14.18
N VAL A 425 -40.10 27.48 14.86
CA VAL A 425 -40.08 28.63 15.77
C VAL A 425 -39.09 28.42 16.92
N HIS A 426 -38.23 29.42 17.14
CA HIS A 426 -37.48 29.58 18.39
C HIS A 426 -38.43 30.05 19.49
N GLU A 427 -39.00 29.11 20.25
CA GLU A 427 -39.58 29.40 21.57
C GLU A 427 -38.43 29.67 22.56
N PRO A 428 -38.35 30.86 23.19
CA PRO A 428 -37.34 31.15 24.19
C PRO A 428 -37.68 30.47 25.51
N SER A 429 -37.32 29.19 25.64
CA SER A 429 -37.42 28.47 26.91
C SER A 429 -36.61 29.20 27.98
N ALA A 430 -37.29 29.49 29.10
CA ALA A 430 -36.76 30.08 30.31
C ALA A 430 -35.48 29.35 30.81
N PRO A 431 -34.59 30.01 31.59
CA PRO A 431 -33.28 29.46 31.93
C PRO A 431 -33.39 28.05 32.50
N GLU A 432 -32.69 27.10 31.86
CA GLU A 432 -32.66 25.71 32.30
C GLU A 432 -32.16 25.63 33.75
N LYS A 433 -33.11 25.45 34.67
CA LYS A 433 -32.80 24.83 35.96
C LYS A 433 -32.12 23.51 35.63
N SER A 434 -30.93 23.31 36.16
CA SER A 434 -30.08 22.15 35.88
C SER A 434 -30.79 20.83 36.18
N ILE A 435 -31.47 20.27 35.18
CA ILE A 435 -31.99 18.90 35.24
C ILE A 435 -30.76 17.99 35.16
N SER A 436 -30.38 17.45 36.32
CA SER A 436 -29.38 16.40 36.43
C SER A 436 -29.85 15.19 35.61
N ARG A 437 -29.35 15.09 34.37
CA ARG A 437 -29.60 13.91 33.52
C ARG A 437 -29.01 12.70 34.23
N GLN A 438 -29.86 11.72 34.53
CA GLN A 438 -29.43 10.49 35.16
C GLN A 438 -28.39 9.77 34.26
N PRO A 439 -27.41 9.06 34.85
CA PRO A 439 -26.46 8.29 34.07
C PRO A 439 -27.14 7.23 33.19
N SER A 440 -26.61 7.03 31.99
CA SER A 440 -27.01 5.95 31.09
C SER A 440 -26.75 4.59 31.72
N THR A 441 -27.73 3.69 31.64
CA THR A 441 -27.65 2.32 32.16
C THR A 441 -27.62 1.24 31.06
N THR A 442 -27.68 1.65 29.79
CA THR A 442 -27.64 0.77 28.60
C THR A 442 -26.46 1.07 27.67
N GLU A 443 -25.87 2.27 27.74
CA GLU A 443 -24.70 2.65 26.94
C GLU A 443 -23.57 3.25 27.78
N TYR A 444 -22.34 2.77 27.57
CA TYR A 444 -21.13 3.26 28.25
C TYR A 444 -20.26 4.13 27.33
N LEU A 445 -19.46 5.01 27.94
CA LEU A 445 -18.46 5.83 27.23
C LEU A 445 -17.30 4.93 26.76
N PRO A 446 -16.99 4.83 25.45
CA PRO A 446 -15.94 3.94 24.95
C PRO A 446 -14.52 4.34 25.37
N GLY A 447 -14.31 5.60 25.73
CA GLY A 447 -13.06 6.14 26.26
C GLY A 447 -13.09 6.42 27.77
N MET A 448 -12.19 7.29 28.21
CA MET A 448 -12.17 7.88 29.55
C MET A 448 -13.00 9.17 29.58
N LEU A 449 -13.47 9.57 30.76
CA LEU A 449 -14.20 10.83 30.93
C LEU A 449 -13.30 12.05 30.65
N HIS A 450 -13.80 13.02 29.86
CA HIS A 450 -13.12 14.28 29.55
C HIS A 450 -14.11 15.45 29.40
N THR A 451 -13.58 16.68 29.28
CA THR A 451 -14.35 17.94 29.14
C THR A 451 -15.29 18.05 27.93
N GLY A 452 -15.34 17.02 27.08
CA GLY A 452 -16.23 16.95 25.91
C GLY A 452 -17.12 15.71 25.89
N SER A 453 -17.06 14.85 26.92
CA SER A 453 -17.89 13.65 27.01
C SER A 453 -19.35 14.04 27.24
N PRO A 454 -20.34 13.38 26.60
CA PRO A 454 -21.75 13.69 26.80
C PRO A 454 -22.21 13.51 28.25
N ALA A 455 -23.05 14.43 28.73
CA ALA A 455 -23.61 14.37 30.08
C ALA A 455 -24.41 13.08 30.30
N GLY A 456 -24.09 12.35 31.39
CA GLY A 456 -24.72 11.07 31.73
C GLY A 456 -24.01 9.82 31.20
N LEU A 457 -23.01 9.93 30.32
CA LEU A 457 -22.20 8.76 29.92
C LEU A 457 -21.01 8.57 30.87
N LEU A 458 -20.83 7.33 31.34
CA LEU A 458 -19.75 6.93 32.26
C LEU A 458 -18.83 5.88 31.63
N PRO A 459 -17.54 5.83 31.99
CA PRO A 459 -16.60 4.84 31.47
C PRO A 459 -16.88 3.44 32.03
N ALA A 460 -16.54 2.40 31.27
CA ALA A 460 -16.76 0.99 31.64
C ALA A 460 -15.84 0.44 32.76
N PHE A 461 -14.85 1.23 33.22
CA PHE A 461 -13.94 0.88 34.32
C PHE A 461 -13.21 2.14 34.84
N PRO A 462 -12.77 2.16 36.11
CA PRO A 462 -12.04 3.30 36.65
C PRO A 462 -10.59 3.31 36.14
N SER A 463 -10.20 4.39 35.44
CA SER A 463 -8.81 4.60 35.00
C SER A 463 -7.96 5.39 36.01
N TRP A 464 -8.59 5.93 37.05
CA TRP A 464 -7.99 6.71 38.14
C TRP A 464 -8.15 5.94 39.46
N SER A 465 -7.33 6.26 40.47
CA SER A 465 -7.52 5.74 41.83
C SER A 465 -7.11 6.80 42.85
N LEU A 466 -7.91 7.03 43.89
CA LEU A 466 -7.60 7.93 45.00
C LEU A 466 -7.76 7.17 46.31
N VAL A 467 -6.67 7.02 47.06
CA VAL A 467 -6.62 6.25 48.31
C VAL A 467 -6.00 7.06 49.46
N CYS A 468 -6.51 6.87 50.67
CA CYS A 468 -5.92 7.38 51.90
C CYS A 468 -4.98 6.32 52.49
N LEU A 469 -3.71 6.65 52.66
CA LEU A 469 -2.70 5.76 53.24
C LEU A 469 -2.77 5.67 54.77
N GLY A 470 -3.47 6.61 55.42
CA GLY A 470 -3.57 6.75 56.86
C GLY A 470 -3.33 8.19 57.33
N ALA A 471 -2.85 8.34 58.56
CA ALA A 471 -2.63 9.64 59.20
C ALA A 471 -1.53 10.49 58.50
N SER A 472 -1.66 11.81 58.57
CA SER A 472 -0.70 12.77 58.03
C SER A 472 0.72 12.63 58.61
N SER A 473 0.86 12.02 59.80
CA SER A 473 2.15 11.72 60.44
C SER A 473 2.98 10.62 59.77
N LEU A 474 2.42 9.93 58.75
CA LEU A 474 3.18 8.98 57.92
C LEU A 474 4.22 9.67 57.02
N TYR A 475 4.15 11.00 56.87
CA TYR A 475 5.17 11.82 56.21
C TYR A 475 5.88 12.72 57.22
N SER A 476 7.20 12.85 57.10
CA SER A 476 7.98 13.86 57.82
C SER A 476 8.75 14.74 56.84
N HIS A 477 8.68 16.06 57.02
CA HIS A 477 9.43 17.01 56.20
C HIS A 477 10.96 16.85 56.34
N SER A 478 11.45 16.28 57.45
CA SER A 478 12.88 16.09 57.71
C SER A 478 13.46 14.75 57.24
N ALA A 479 12.60 13.76 56.97
CA ALA A 479 13.00 12.42 56.51
C ALA A 479 12.44 12.04 55.13
N GLY A 480 11.51 12.85 54.60
CA GLY A 480 10.78 12.59 53.38
C GLY A 480 9.74 11.47 53.53
N LEU A 481 9.39 10.85 52.40
CA LEU A 481 8.62 9.61 52.35
C LEU A 481 9.49 8.43 52.85
N PRO A 482 9.04 7.63 53.84
CA PRO A 482 9.81 6.50 54.34
C PRO A 482 9.93 5.38 53.29
N GLU A 483 11.15 4.88 53.04
CA GLU A 483 11.41 3.83 52.03
C GLU A 483 10.62 2.54 52.30
N HIS A 484 10.38 2.18 53.56
CA HIS A 484 9.56 1.02 53.93
C HIS A 484 8.06 1.16 53.59
N LEU A 485 7.58 2.40 53.40
CA LEU A 485 6.19 2.73 53.06
C LEU A 485 6.03 3.14 51.59
N GLN A 486 7.09 3.67 50.98
CA GLN A 486 7.12 4.13 49.59
C GLN A 486 8.46 3.73 48.96
N PRO A 487 8.65 2.44 48.61
CA PRO A 487 9.95 1.97 48.15
C PRO A 487 10.28 2.43 46.73
N GLY A 488 11.57 2.58 46.47
CA GLY A 488 12.12 2.81 45.13
C GLY A 488 12.21 4.26 44.69
N PHE A 489 12.16 5.20 45.63
CA PHE A 489 12.51 6.58 45.35
C PHE A 489 14.02 6.70 45.08
N LEU A 490 14.38 7.58 44.15
CA LEU A 490 15.77 7.95 43.94
C LEU A 490 16.30 8.73 45.16
N PRO A 491 17.60 8.61 45.51
CA PRO A 491 18.17 9.28 46.69
C PRO A 491 17.85 10.79 46.70
N HIS A 492 17.38 11.28 47.86
CA HIS A 492 16.95 12.66 48.12
C HIS A 492 15.70 13.15 47.37
N ALA A 493 15.14 12.37 46.43
CA ALA A 493 13.99 12.75 45.62
C ALA A 493 12.63 12.29 46.20
N ASN A 494 12.60 12.00 47.50
CA ASN A 494 11.45 11.50 48.26
C ASN A 494 10.76 12.59 49.13
N HIS A 495 11.03 13.87 48.88
CA HIS A 495 10.50 14.99 49.66
C HIS A 495 9.29 15.63 48.98
N LEU A 496 8.26 15.97 49.76
CA LEU A 496 7.07 16.69 49.30
C LEU A 496 7.25 18.20 49.47
N LEU A 497 6.68 18.98 48.55
CA LEU A 497 6.74 20.44 48.55
C LEU A 497 5.82 21.01 49.64
N PRO A 498 6.34 21.86 50.56
CA PRO A 498 5.51 22.60 51.50
C PRO A 498 4.78 23.75 50.80
N TRP A 499 3.48 23.90 51.08
CA TRP A 499 2.64 24.99 50.62
C TRP A 499 1.90 25.61 51.80
N ASP A 500 2.32 26.83 52.14
CA ASP A 500 1.67 27.67 53.13
C ASP A 500 0.45 28.37 52.51
N CYS A 501 -0.73 28.02 53.03
CA CYS A 501 -2.03 28.39 52.47
C CYS A 501 -2.76 29.34 53.43
N ALA A 502 -3.04 30.57 53.00
CA ALA A 502 -3.85 31.51 53.78
C ALA A 502 -5.34 31.11 53.71
N LEU A 503 -6.00 31.00 54.87
CA LEU A 503 -7.44 30.73 54.92
C LEU A 503 -8.24 32.01 54.58
N ALA A 504 -9.03 31.94 53.51
CA ALA A 504 -9.85 33.06 53.03
C ALA A 504 -11.10 33.27 53.91
N GLY A 505 -10.93 33.91 55.07
CA GLY A 505 -12.00 34.14 56.05
C GLY A 505 -12.02 35.53 56.67
N ARG A 506 -12.87 36.42 56.14
CA ARG A 506 -13.46 37.67 56.71
C ARG A 506 -12.60 38.73 57.44
N ALA A 507 -11.34 38.51 57.80
CA ALA A 507 -10.54 39.45 58.60
C ALA A 507 -9.83 40.53 57.75
N ARG A 508 -10.49 41.69 57.53
CA ARG A 508 -9.77 42.92 57.18
C ARG A 508 -8.95 43.40 58.38
N GLY A 509 -7.63 43.18 58.39
CA GLY A 509 -6.70 43.98 59.21
C GLY A 509 -5.66 43.25 60.08
N ARG A 510 -5.66 41.92 60.20
CA ARG A 510 -4.60 41.13 60.90
C ARG A 510 -4.30 39.84 60.15
N HIS A 511 -3.07 39.32 60.32
CA HIS A 511 -2.56 38.14 59.61
C HIS A 511 -3.59 37.00 59.54
N ALA A 512 -3.97 36.62 58.31
CA ALA A 512 -4.85 35.48 58.09
C ALA A 512 -4.15 34.18 58.56
N PRO A 513 -4.85 33.26 59.24
CA PRO A 513 -4.25 32.01 59.68
C PRO A 513 -3.79 31.20 58.46
N THR A 514 -2.52 30.81 58.45
CA THR A 514 -1.91 29.99 57.40
C THR A 514 -1.82 28.53 57.81
N VAL A 515 -2.25 27.62 56.95
CA VAL A 515 -2.10 26.17 57.14
C VAL A 515 -1.08 25.61 56.15
N LYS A 516 -0.26 24.66 56.59
CA LYS A 516 0.77 24.03 55.74
C LYS A 516 0.28 22.70 55.19
N ILE A 517 0.23 22.61 53.87
CA ILE A 517 -0.05 21.39 53.10
C ILE A 517 1.27 20.88 52.53
N PHE A 518 1.46 19.57 52.42
CA PHE A 518 2.59 19.02 51.66
C PHE A 518 2.06 18.22 50.47
N PHE A 519 2.60 18.47 49.27
CA PHE A 519 2.22 17.72 48.08
C PHE A 519 3.41 17.41 47.18
N GLY A 520 3.29 16.39 46.32
CA GLY A 520 4.38 16.02 45.40
C GLY A 520 3.90 15.20 44.22
N TYR A 521 4.27 15.66 43.03
CA TYR A 521 4.02 14.98 41.76
C TYR A 521 5.11 13.93 41.53
N GLU A 522 4.76 12.66 41.64
CA GLU A 522 5.68 11.52 41.50
C GLU A 522 5.75 11.05 40.05
N TYR A 523 6.97 11.00 39.52
CA TYR A 523 7.29 10.43 38.21
C TYR A 523 7.91 9.04 38.37
N GLU A 524 7.45 8.10 37.54
CA GLU A 524 7.87 6.70 37.53
C GLU A 524 8.45 6.37 36.14
N CYS A 525 9.67 5.83 36.07
CA CYS A 525 10.24 5.32 34.82
C CYS A 525 9.93 3.83 34.62
N GLY A 526 10.06 3.31 33.39
CA GLY A 526 9.80 1.91 33.07
C GLY A 526 10.65 0.87 33.82
N ARG A 527 11.69 1.30 34.57
CA ARG A 527 12.49 0.46 35.48
C ARG A 527 12.03 0.52 36.95
N GLY A 528 10.94 1.23 37.25
CA GLY A 528 10.42 1.38 38.61
C GLY A 528 11.22 2.30 39.52
N HIS A 529 12.09 3.17 38.99
CA HIS A 529 12.64 4.29 39.77
C HIS A 529 11.61 5.41 39.85
N ARG A 530 11.44 5.97 41.04
CA ARG A 530 10.43 6.98 41.37
C ARG A 530 11.11 8.27 41.85
N PHE A 531 10.52 9.43 41.59
CA PHE A 531 11.00 10.70 42.14
C PHE A 531 9.90 11.77 42.17
N VAL A 532 9.94 12.63 43.17
CA VAL A 532 9.29 13.95 43.15
C VAL A 532 10.36 14.99 42.77
N PRO A 533 10.14 15.84 41.75
CA PRO A 533 11.07 16.91 41.41
C PRO A 533 11.21 17.90 42.57
N ALA A 534 12.45 18.24 42.93
CA ALA A 534 12.72 19.25 43.94
C ALA A 534 12.31 20.65 43.43
N ALA A 535 11.72 21.46 44.30
CA ALA A 535 11.53 22.88 44.01
C ALA A 535 12.86 23.64 44.23
N PRO A 536 13.19 24.64 43.38
CA PRO A 536 14.45 25.36 43.48
C PRO A 536 14.53 26.34 44.65
N GLU A 537 13.41 26.75 45.25
CA GLU A 537 13.36 27.81 46.28
C GLU A 537 12.30 27.55 47.37
N ASN A 538 12.56 28.07 48.58
CA ASN A 538 11.57 28.13 49.66
C ASN A 538 10.37 29.02 49.26
N GLY A 539 9.14 28.57 49.55
CA GLY A 539 7.91 29.26 49.17
C GLY A 539 7.40 28.96 47.75
N ALA A 540 8.15 28.20 46.94
CA ALA A 540 7.74 27.82 45.59
C ALA A 540 6.47 26.93 45.56
N GLY A 541 6.07 26.28 46.66
CA GLY A 541 4.90 25.40 46.71
C GLY A 541 3.61 26.04 46.23
N ALA A 542 3.38 27.32 46.54
CA ALA A 542 2.21 28.06 46.04
C ALA A 542 2.25 28.26 44.50
N ARG A 543 3.45 28.48 43.94
CA ARG A 543 3.65 28.59 42.48
C ARG A 543 3.43 27.24 41.80
N PHE A 544 3.95 26.15 42.36
CA PHE A 544 3.75 24.79 41.81
C PHE A 544 2.31 24.27 41.95
N ALA A 545 1.56 24.69 42.98
CA ALA A 545 0.15 24.35 43.13
C ALA A 545 -0.75 25.04 42.08
N ALA A 546 -0.31 26.20 41.57
CA ALA A 546 -1.01 27.04 40.60
C ALA A 546 -0.44 26.94 39.16
N ALA A 547 0.53 26.07 38.91
CA ALA A 547 1.17 25.89 37.60
C ALA A 547 0.75 24.58 36.94
N ASP A 548 0.78 24.57 35.61
CA ASP A 548 0.63 23.34 34.83
C ASP A 548 1.84 22.42 35.04
N VAL A 549 1.60 21.11 35.19
CA VAL A 549 2.64 20.13 35.54
C VAL A 549 2.83 19.14 34.38
N PRO A 550 4.04 18.96 33.83
CA PRO A 550 4.25 18.10 32.68
C PRO A 550 3.96 16.63 33.00
N LEU A 551 3.46 15.86 32.03
CA LEU A 551 3.21 14.43 32.19
C LEU A 551 4.48 13.55 32.08
N ALA A 552 5.61 14.15 31.71
CA ALA A 552 6.89 13.45 31.58
C ALA A 552 8.06 14.29 32.12
N ALA A 553 9.03 13.62 32.74
CA ALA A 553 10.26 14.22 33.25
C ALA A 553 11.46 13.29 32.94
N PRO A 554 12.69 13.80 32.78
CA PRO A 554 13.85 12.97 32.54
C PRO A 554 14.22 12.16 33.80
N CYS A 555 14.36 10.84 33.69
CA CYS A 555 14.84 10.01 34.79
C CYS A 555 16.37 9.98 34.83
N VAL A 556 16.96 10.28 35.99
CA VAL A 556 18.43 10.31 36.20
C VAL A 556 19.07 8.92 36.43
N CYS A 557 18.50 7.85 35.87
CA CYS A 557 19.07 6.50 36.01
C CYS A 557 20.12 6.21 34.91
N ARG A 558 20.93 5.15 35.09
CA ARG A 558 22.10 4.80 34.24
C ARG A 558 21.84 4.68 32.73
N ALA A 559 20.58 4.53 32.31
CA ALA A 559 20.17 4.75 30.92
C ALA A 559 18.97 5.73 30.97
N PRO A 560 19.21 7.05 30.82
CA PRO A 560 18.16 8.04 31.03
C PRO A 560 17.07 7.90 29.98
N GLY A 561 15.82 7.93 30.45
CA GLY A 561 14.61 7.86 29.63
C GLY A 561 13.47 8.61 30.31
N PRO A 562 12.34 8.82 29.61
CA PRO A 562 11.21 9.55 30.17
C PRO A 562 10.59 8.75 31.33
N ALA A 563 10.60 9.33 32.53
CA ALA A 563 9.66 8.98 33.59
C ALA A 563 8.33 9.68 33.32
N ARG A 564 7.22 9.04 33.66
CA ARG A 564 5.87 9.60 33.47
C ARG A 564 5.25 9.91 34.83
N LEU A 565 4.44 10.97 34.87
CA LEU A 565 3.66 11.31 36.05
C LEU A 565 2.74 10.13 36.38
N ALA A 566 2.94 9.53 37.56
CA ALA A 566 2.25 8.34 38.01
C ALA A 566 1.30 8.63 39.17
N ARG A 567 1.72 9.48 40.13
CA ARG A 567 0.95 9.76 41.36
C ARG A 567 1.08 11.22 41.78
N LEU A 568 0.07 11.72 42.48
CA LEU A 568 0.15 12.92 43.31
C LEU A 568 -0.03 12.50 44.77
N HIS A 569 0.96 12.82 45.60
CA HIS A 569 0.91 12.70 47.05
C HIS A 569 0.35 14.00 47.64
N VAL A 570 -0.57 13.91 48.61
CA VAL A 570 -1.12 15.07 49.34
C VAL A 570 -1.25 14.73 50.82
N VAL A 571 -0.61 15.50 51.69
CA VAL A 571 -0.72 15.42 53.15
C VAL A 571 -1.51 16.62 53.62
N THR A 572 -2.72 16.37 54.12
CA THR A 572 -3.65 17.41 54.58
C THR A 572 -3.27 17.90 55.99
N PRO A 573 -3.60 19.15 56.35
CA PRO A 573 -3.17 19.73 57.61
C PRO A 573 -3.97 19.15 58.78
N LYS A 574 -3.48 19.34 60.01
CA LYS A 574 -4.23 19.00 61.23
C LYS A 574 -5.39 19.95 61.56
N ALA A 575 -5.43 21.12 60.91
CA ALA A 575 -6.53 22.06 61.02
C ALA A 575 -7.76 21.57 60.25
N ALA A 576 -8.96 21.93 60.70
CA ALA A 576 -10.22 21.65 60.02
C ALA A 576 -10.35 22.50 58.74
N VAL A 577 -9.79 21.98 57.64
CA VAL A 577 -9.73 22.63 56.33
C VAL A 577 -9.94 21.55 55.27
N ALA A 578 -11.00 21.70 54.48
CA ALA A 578 -11.29 20.82 53.37
C ALA A 578 -10.35 21.16 52.21
N VAL A 579 -9.36 20.30 51.99
CA VAL A 579 -8.52 20.31 50.80
C VAL A 579 -9.28 19.60 49.68
N THR A 580 -9.45 20.24 48.54
CA THR A 580 -10.13 19.65 47.37
C THR A 580 -9.17 19.53 46.19
N LEU A 581 -9.35 18.49 45.36
CA LEU A 581 -8.57 18.28 44.14
C LEU A 581 -9.48 18.35 42.90
N THR A 582 -9.03 19.07 41.88
CA THR A 582 -9.70 19.19 40.56
C THR A 582 -8.79 18.71 39.42
N PRO A 583 -8.39 17.42 39.40
CA PRO A 583 -7.49 16.87 38.38
C PRO A 583 -8.07 16.95 36.98
N ARG A 584 -7.38 17.72 36.13
CA ARG A 584 -7.63 17.87 34.70
C ARG A 584 -6.33 17.59 33.97
N VAL A 585 -6.30 16.61 33.07
CA VAL A 585 -5.07 16.24 32.34
C VAL A 585 -5.28 16.40 30.84
N GLN A 586 -4.42 17.18 30.20
CA GLN A 586 -4.38 17.35 28.74
C GLN A 586 -3.14 16.62 28.18
N PRO A 587 -3.29 15.43 27.57
CA PRO A 587 -2.14 14.60 27.17
C PRO A 587 -1.42 15.11 25.91
N ALA A 588 -2.07 15.97 25.14
CA ALA A 588 -1.53 16.68 23.98
C ALA A 588 -2.27 18.02 23.79
N PRO A 589 -1.62 19.08 23.28
CA PRO A 589 -2.29 20.34 22.94
C PRO A 589 -3.48 20.11 22.00
N GLY A 590 -4.59 20.82 22.22
CA GLY A 590 -5.81 20.70 21.42
C GLY A 590 -6.64 19.42 21.65
N ARG A 591 -6.18 18.46 22.46
CA ARG A 591 -7.02 17.35 22.95
C ARG A 591 -7.88 17.79 24.15
N PRO A 592 -9.04 17.15 24.39
CA PRO A 592 -9.86 17.46 25.56
C PRO A 592 -9.11 17.10 26.87
N ALA A 593 -9.48 17.74 27.97
CA ALA A 593 -8.87 17.47 29.27
C ALA A 593 -9.63 16.31 29.96
N PHE A 594 -8.91 15.25 30.30
CA PHE A 594 -9.43 14.09 31.02
C PHE A 594 -9.60 14.39 32.51
N THR A 595 -10.68 13.89 33.09
CA THR A 595 -11.03 14.05 34.50
C THR A 595 -11.47 12.70 35.09
N PRO A 596 -11.44 12.52 36.43
CA PRO A 596 -11.92 11.30 37.07
C PRO A 596 -13.43 11.28 37.37
N GLY A 597 -14.10 12.42 37.22
CA GLY A 597 -15.53 12.60 37.51
C GLY A 597 -16.10 13.85 36.83
N ALA A 598 -17.42 14.01 36.90
CA ALA A 598 -18.20 14.98 36.14
C ALA A 598 -18.12 16.45 36.65
N GLY A 599 -16.93 16.88 37.07
CA GLY A 599 -16.65 18.28 37.46
C GLY A 599 -16.67 18.57 38.97
N GLU A 600 -17.11 17.63 39.81
CA GLU A 600 -17.08 17.80 41.27
C GLU A 600 -15.63 17.75 41.84
N PRO A 601 -15.23 18.69 42.72
CA PRO A 601 -13.94 18.64 43.40
C PRO A 601 -13.83 17.47 44.39
N LEU A 602 -12.74 16.72 44.31
CA LEU A 602 -12.48 15.58 45.18
C LEU A 602 -12.06 16.06 46.57
N ARG A 603 -12.95 16.01 47.56
CA ARG A 603 -12.68 16.40 48.94
C ARG A 603 -11.81 15.37 49.67
N LEU A 604 -10.73 15.84 50.27
CA LEU A 604 -9.83 15.06 51.11
C LEU A 604 -10.15 15.32 52.59
N SER A 605 -10.07 14.29 53.44
CA SER A 605 -10.18 14.44 54.89
C SER A 605 -8.98 15.18 55.48
N ALA A 606 -9.18 15.94 56.55
CA ALA A 606 -8.12 16.56 57.34
C ALA A 606 -7.25 15.50 58.07
N SER A 607 -6.05 15.90 58.51
CA SER A 607 -5.08 15.04 59.23
C SER A 607 -4.67 13.73 58.52
N ALA A 608 -4.76 13.66 57.20
CA ALA A 608 -4.61 12.42 56.42
C ALA A 608 -3.53 12.53 55.32
N TYR A 609 -3.04 11.39 54.85
CA TYR A 609 -2.15 11.29 53.69
C TYR A 609 -2.86 10.55 52.55
N TRP A 610 -3.16 11.28 51.49
CA TRP A 610 -3.83 10.81 50.27
C TRP A 610 -2.86 10.64 49.10
N VAL A 611 -3.16 9.67 48.23
CA VAL A 611 -2.46 9.40 46.97
C VAL A 611 -3.47 9.29 45.84
N LEU A 612 -3.37 10.19 44.85
CA LEU A 612 -4.09 10.12 43.58
C LEU A 612 -3.17 9.48 42.53
N ARG A 613 -3.54 8.31 41.99
CA ARG A 613 -2.87 7.65 40.87
C ARG A 613 -3.46 8.13 39.55
N PHE A 614 -2.59 8.62 38.66
CA PHE A 614 -2.93 9.05 37.30
C PHE A 614 -3.06 7.84 36.34
N PRO A 615 -3.89 7.94 35.29
CA PRO A 615 -3.94 6.97 34.21
C PRO A 615 -2.57 6.77 33.54
N PHE A 616 -2.25 5.52 33.19
CA PHE A 616 -1.01 5.19 32.47
C PHE A 616 -1.12 5.63 31.00
N VAL A 617 -2.27 5.35 30.37
CA VAL A 617 -2.64 5.83 29.02
C VAL A 617 -3.91 6.66 29.11
N TYR A 618 -4.11 7.54 28.13
CA TYR A 618 -5.31 8.35 27.98
C TYR A 618 -5.97 8.01 26.65
N ALA A 619 -7.29 7.88 26.63
CA ALA A 619 -8.04 7.50 25.44
C ALA A 619 -9.39 8.21 25.41
N ASP A 620 -9.68 8.88 24.30
CA ASP A 620 -11.01 9.44 23.97
C ASP A 620 -11.73 8.49 23.00
N GLU A 621 -12.88 8.91 22.46
CA GLU A 621 -13.67 8.07 21.55
C GLU A 621 -12.99 7.85 20.20
N ARG A 622 -11.92 8.61 19.88
CA ARG A 622 -11.06 8.42 18.71
C ARG A 622 -9.89 7.44 18.98
N GLY A 623 -9.88 6.81 20.15
CA GLY A 623 -8.86 5.85 20.58
C GLY A 623 -7.79 6.43 21.51
N VAL A 624 -6.67 5.71 21.62
CA VAL A 624 -5.60 6.05 22.56
C VAL A 624 -4.80 7.25 22.07
N VAL A 625 -4.64 8.26 22.91
CA VAL A 625 -3.82 9.44 22.60
C VAL A 625 -2.35 9.02 22.53
N PRO A 626 -1.67 9.20 21.38
CA PRO A 626 -0.28 8.76 21.23
C PRO A 626 0.63 9.42 22.26
N ARG A 627 1.46 8.62 22.92
CA ARG A 627 2.44 9.12 23.88
C ARG A 627 3.57 9.83 23.13
N SER A 628 3.68 11.14 23.32
CA SER A 628 4.82 11.90 22.81
C SER A 628 6.13 11.27 23.29
N ARG A 629 7.09 11.13 22.37
CA ARG A 629 8.48 10.77 22.70
C ARG A 629 9.26 11.95 23.28
N ALA A 630 8.78 13.18 23.10
CA ALA A 630 9.33 14.39 23.70
C ALA A 630 8.74 14.64 25.09
N LEU A 631 9.54 15.23 25.98
CA LEU A 631 9.13 15.55 27.36
C LEU A 631 7.98 16.59 27.41
N ALA A 632 7.92 17.50 26.44
CA ALA A 632 6.93 18.58 26.35
C ALA A 632 5.63 18.15 25.63
N GLY A 633 5.09 16.97 25.97
CA GLY A 633 3.92 16.40 25.29
C GLY A 633 2.56 16.88 25.80
N GLY A 634 2.40 17.01 27.11
CA GLY A 634 1.13 17.33 27.75
C GLY A 634 1.29 17.56 29.26
N CYS A 635 0.23 18.02 29.93
CA CYS A 635 0.27 18.49 31.32
C CYS A 635 -0.99 18.13 32.13
N VAL A 636 -0.84 18.16 33.46
CA VAL A 636 -1.94 18.43 34.40
C VAL A 636 -2.20 19.94 34.34
N LEU A 637 -3.44 20.35 34.14
CA LEU A 637 -3.86 21.74 34.06
C LEU A 637 -4.16 22.32 35.45
N ALA A 638 -3.73 23.55 35.69
CA ALA A 638 -4.16 24.34 36.84
C ALA A 638 -5.62 24.85 36.70
N PRO A 639 -6.32 25.13 37.81
CA PRO A 639 -5.96 24.81 39.19
C PRO A 639 -6.17 23.33 39.52
N MET A 640 -5.18 22.71 40.17
CA MET A 640 -5.28 21.33 40.67
C MET A 640 -5.88 21.26 42.08
N PHE A 641 -5.70 22.31 42.89
CA PHE A 641 -6.06 22.34 44.30
C PHE A 641 -7.06 23.45 44.61
N GLY A 642 -8.01 23.16 45.51
CA GLY A 642 -8.91 24.12 46.13
C GLY A 642 -8.89 23.99 47.65
N LEU A 643 -9.29 25.07 48.34
CA LEU A 643 -9.36 25.13 49.80
C LEU A 643 -10.70 25.71 50.24
N GLN A 644 -11.34 25.02 51.17
CA GLN A 644 -12.57 25.47 51.82
C GLN A 644 -12.37 25.37 53.33
N ALA A 645 -12.82 26.38 54.07
CA ALA A 645 -12.96 26.26 55.52
C ALA A 645 -14.13 25.32 55.83
N GLU A 646 -13.97 24.42 56.80
CA GLU A 646 -15.04 23.53 57.29
C GLU A 646 -15.87 24.19 58.39
#